data_AF-A0A9P0FFU8-F1
#
_entry.id   AF-A0A9P0FFU8-F1
#
_cell.length_a   1.000
_cell.length_b   1.000
_cell.length_c   1.000
_cell.angle_alpha   90.00
_cell.angle_beta   90.00
_cell.angle_gamma   90.00
#
_symmetry.space_group_name_H-M   'P 1'
#
loop_
_entity.id
_entity.type
_entity.pdbx_description
1 polymer ?
#
loop_
_entity_poly.entity_id
_entity_poly.type
_entity_poly.pdbx_seq_one_letter_code
_entity_poly.pdbx_strand_id
1 'polypeptide(L)'
;MLTYTSTSRIRRKIKTRLGDLKSKFQNDLTESIHQISSVDNDRLSVQLRKMMIKGSNTSLDSCGESDNISFTSTDTRESSSTSRTKLSSSCDSLLDDFDDRSFSGNSLLEEDPNILERLGHKIKNKSQTIHRYFQRNSRIQDVNKRLKSQIWSSVVTIVLVEGKNLLACDPETGTSDPYVKFRLGNEKYKSRIVWRSLNPRWIEQLDLHLYDDGDQQLEITVWDKDRSRDDFIGRTGINLAGLEREKTHSLWKELEDGAGSLHLLLTISGTTASETISDLTTYEENPREKEILESRYLWHRTFHNLKDVGHLTVKVFKATGLAAADLGGKSDPFVVLELGNARLQTQTEYKTLSPQWNKIFTFNVKDINNVLEVTVFDEDRDHKVEFLGKVAIPLLRIRNGERRWYALKDKKLRSRAKGNGPQILLELNVVWNPIRACIRTLNPKEEKYMQTEVKFKRQVFVKNVLRLKVFVLYFYEVGKVFQNCFEWESKIQSFAALLLWLVLCYYFEMWMLPVGGLLLFLKQYVVRALAGPTAVPWDEVADSDMDDEDDDDKEKEEKKSLKERLQAIQEVTQGVQNAIGKIASLLESVKNTFNFTVPYLSWIAISLLMIASVVLYLIPVRFLLMMWGTNKFLRRVLRPHAVPNNELLDLLSRIPDDEMLVSFRPIRTLEEKFAPMT
;
A
#
# COMPACT_ATOMS: atom_id res chain seq x y z
N MET A 1 51.73 -50.12 -10.13
CA MET A 1 51.24 -49.77 -11.48
C MET A 1 49.83 -50.34 -11.72
N LEU A 2 48.85 -50.09 -10.83
CA LEU A 2 47.49 -50.66 -10.93
C LEU A 2 46.43 -49.79 -10.22
N THR A 3 46.35 -48.48 -10.48
CA THR A 3 45.21 -47.65 -10.00
C THR A 3 44.85 -46.45 -10.89
N TYR A 4 45.47 -46.30 -12.08
CA TYR A 4 45.28 -45.10 -12.92
C TYR A 4 44.22 -45.23 -14.04
N THR A 5 43.55 -46.38 -14.17
CA THR A 5 42.73 -46.71 -15.35
C THR A 5 41.21 -46.65 -15.13
N SER A 6 40.73 -46.63 -13.88
CA SER A 6 39.27 -46.64 -13.59
C SER A 6 38.65 -45.24 -13.56
N THR A 7 39.37 -44.25 -13.03
CA THR A 7 38.89 -42.86 -12.90
C THR A 7 38.76 -42.15 -14.25
N SER A 8 39.58 -42.48 -15.24
CA SER A 8 39.54 -41.89 -16.59
C SER A 8 38.34 -42.36 -17.41
N ARG A 9 37.90 -43.61 -17.24
CA ARG A 9 36.70 -44.17 -17.89
C ARG A 9 35.41 -43.58 -17.32
N ILE A 10 35.36 -43.36 -16.01
CA ILE A 10 34.23 -42.71 -15.34
C ILE A 10 34.14 -41.23 -15.74
N ARG A 11 35.27 -40.51 -15.81
CA ARG A 11 35.30 -39.11 -16.26
C ARG A 11 34.83 -38.95 -17.70
N ARG A 12 35.19 -39.88 -18.60
CA ARG A 12 34.68 -39.88 -19.99
C ARG A 12 33.19 -40.17 -20.05
N LYS A 13 32.68 -41.16 -19.31
CA LYS A 13 31.24 -41.49 -19.26
C LYS A 13 30.41 -40.35 -18.69
N ILE A 14 30.91 -39.62 -17.69
CA ILE A 14 30.24 -38.45 -17.13
C ILE A 14 30.26 -37.29 -18.15
N LYS A 15 31.39 -37.05 -18.82
CA LYS A 15 31.50 -35.97 -19.82
C LYS A 15 30.60 -36.21 -21.05
N THR A 16 30.46 -37.45 -21.51
CA THR A 16 29.52 -37.80 -22.59
C THR A 16 28.07 -37.69 -22.13
N ARG A 17 27.73 -38.21 -20.94
CA ARG A 17 26.36 -38.07 -20.38
C ARG A 17 25.96 -36.61 -20.13
N LEU A 18 26.89 -35.76 -19.73
CA LEU A 18 26.66 -34.32 -19.52
C LEU A 18 26.51 -33.58 -20.86
N GLY A 19 27.23 -34.00 -21.90
CA GLY A 19 27.07 -33.52 -23.27
C GLY A 19 25.71 -33.88 -23.85
N ASP A 20 25.26 -35.13 -23.65
CA ASP A 20 23.93 -35.60 -24.08
C ASP A 20 22.80 -34.92 -23.30
N LEU A 21 22.98 -34.64 -22.01
CA LEU A 21 22.00 -33.88 -21.23
C LEU A 21 21.91 -32.42 -21.70
N LYS A 22 23.05 -31.82 -22.04
CA LYS A 22 23.11 -30.45 -22.54
C LYS A 22 22.46 -30.32 -23.91
N SER A 23 22.73 -31.25 -24.83
CA SER A 23 22.09 -31.27 -26.16
C SER A 23 20.60 -31.56 -26.07
N LYS A 24 20.19 -32.49 -25.19
CA LYS A 24 18.78 -32.80 -24.96
C LYS A 24 18.01 -31.63 -24.34
N PHE A 25 18.58 -30.97 -23.34
CA PHE A 25 17.98 -29.77 -22.74
C PHE A 25 17.90 -28.61 -23.73
N GLN A 26 18.93 -28.43 -24.57
CA GLN A 26 18.96 -27.37 -25.59
C GLN A 26 17.97 -27.65 -26.73
N ASN A 27 17.79 -28.92 -27.12
CA ASN A 27 16.77 -29.33 -28.09
C ASN A 27 15.36 -29.22 -27.51
N ASP A 28 15.12 -29.68 -26.28
CA ASP A 28 13.82 -29.54 -25.60
C ASP A 28 13.45 -28.06 -25.40
N LEU A 29 14.42 -27.19 -25.09
CA LEU A 29 14.20 -25.74 -24.98
C LEU A 29 13.90 -25.12 -26.35
N THR A 30 14.57 -25.58 -27.41
CA THR A 30 14.36 -25.07 -28.77
C THR A 30 13.03 -25.56 -29.35
N GLU A 31 12.65 -26.83 -29.12
CA GLU A 31 11.32 -27.36 -29.45
C GLU A 31 10.22 -26.67 -28.64
N SER A 32 10.45 -26.37 -27.36
CA SER A 32 9.50 -25.61 -26.54
C SER A 32 9.34 -24.17 -27.05
N ILE A 33 10.43 -23.52 -27.46
CA ILE A 33 10.39 -22.18 -28.08
C ILE A 33 9.71 -22.24 -29.46
N HIS A 34 9.93 -23.30 -30.24
CA HIS A 34 9.31 -23.49 -31.54
C HIS A 34 7.82 -23.86 -31.44
N GLN A 35 7.41 -24.62 -30.41
CA GLN A 35 6.00 -24.89 -30.08
C GLN A 35 5.28 -23.65 -29.54
N ILE A 36 5.97 -22.81 -28.77
CA ILE A 36 5.43 -21.52 -28.30
C ILE A 36 5.35 -20.51 -29.47
N SER A 37 6.23 -20.60 -30.46
CA SER A 37 6.21 -19.80 -31.69
C SER A 37 5.23 -20.31 -32.76
N SER A 38 4.85 -21.60 -32.72
CA SER A 38 3.99 -22.23 -33.74
C SER A 38 2.54 -22.41 -33.31
N VAL A 39 2.19 -22.03 -32.08
CA VAL A 39 0.80 -21.95 -31.65
C VAL A 39 0.33 -20.51 -31.78
N ASP A 40 -0.62 -20.31 -32.70
CA ASP A 40 -1.47 -19.14 -32.92
C ASP A 40 -0.95 -17.98 -33.79
N ASN A 41 -0.56 -18.30 -35.04
CA ASN A 41 -0.72 -17.34 -36.16
C ASN A 41 -1.44 -17.96 -37.38
N ASP A 42 -1.19 -19.24 -37.70
CA ASP A 42 -1.78 -19.87 -38.88
C ASP A 42 -3.23 -20.36 -38.67
N ARG A 43 -3.62 -20.71 -37.44
CA ARG A 43 -5.02 -21.04 -37.13
C ARG A 43 -5.91 -19.81 -37.08
N LEU A 44 -5.41 -18.69 -36.54
CA LEU A 44 -6.15 -17.42 -36.47
C LEU A 44 -6.36 -16.81 -37.87
N SER A 45 -5.37 -16.87 -38.76
CA SER A 45 -5.49 -16.34 -40.12
C SER A 45 -6.47 -17.14 -41.00
N VAL A 46 -6.54 -18.46 -40.83
CA VAL A 46 -7.51 -19.33 -41.52
C VAL A 46 -8.93 -19.18 -40.95
N GLN A 47 -9.05 -18.93 -39.65
CA GLN A 47 -10.35 -18.74 -38.98
C GLN A 47 -10.92 -17.33 -39.23
N LEU A 48 -10.07 -16.29 -39.32
CA LEU A 48 -10.43 -14.94 -39.77
C LEU A 48 -10.82 -14.90 -41.25
N ARG A 49 -10.15 -15.65 -42.13
CA ARG A 49 -10.57 -15.78 -43.54
C ARG A 49 -11.91 -16.53 -43.68
N LYS A 50 -12.17 -17.55 -42.85
CA LYS A 50 -13.47 -18.24 -42.81
C LYS A 50 -14.61 -17.38 -42.24
N MET A 51 -14.32 -16.43 -41.34
CA MET A 51 -15.32 -15.46 -40.87
C MET A 51 -15.56 -14.30 -41.85
N MET A 52 -14.53 -13.79 -42.53
CA MET A 52 -14.70 -12.72 -43.53
C MET A 52 -15.44 -13.18 -44.80
N ILE A 53 -15.35 -14.46 -45.19
CA ILE A 53 -16.09 -15.00 -46.35
C ILE A 53 -17.57 -15.32 -46.02
N LYS A 54 -17.93 -15.39 -44.73
CA LYS A 54 -19.31 -15.67 -44.30
C LYS A 54 -20.14 -14.41 -44.02
N GLY A 55 -19.52 -13.23 -44.02
CA GLY A 55 -20.18 -11.92 -43.84
C GLY A 55 -20.55 -11.19 -45.13
N SER A 56 -20.27 -11.77 -46.31
CA SER A 56 -20.41 -11.11 -47.61
C SER A 56 -21.41 -11.79 -48.56
N ASN A 57 -22.48 -12.39 -48.02
CA ASN A 57 -23.58 -12.95 -48.82
C ASN A 57 -24.91 -12.80 -48.08
N THR A 58 -25.39 -11.56 -47.90
CA THR A 58 -26.82 -11.26 -47.74
C THR A 58 -27.08 -9.82 -48.20
N SER A 59 -27.19 -9.62 -49.50
CA SER A 59 -27.93 -8.50 -50.08
C SER A 59 -28.34 -8.86 -51.50
N LEU A 60 -29.65 -9.01 -51.73
CA LEU A 60 -30.37 -8.45 -52.88
C LEU A 60 -31.81 -8.97 -52.86
N ASP A 61 -32.76 -8.09 -52.55
CA ASP A 61 -33.96 -7.94 -53.38
C ASP A 61 -34.58 -6.55 -53.26
N SER A 62 -34.89 -6.00 -54.44
CA SER A 62 -35.83 -4.93 -54.81
C SER A 62 -35.50 -3.44 -54.59
N CYS A 63 -35.06 -2.83 -55.70
CA CYS A 63 -35.65 -1.71 -56.47
C CYS A 63 -36.14 -0.41 -55.80
N GLY A 64 -35.69 0.72 -56.36
CA GLY A 64 -36.53 1.91 -56.58
C GLY A 64 -35.79 3.26 -56.53
N GLU A 65 -35.41 3.77 -57.71
CA GLU A 65 -35.40 5.18 -58.20
C GLU A 65 -35.70 6.35 -57.23
N SER A 66 -35.25 7.59 -57.38
CA SER A 66 -34.26 8.33 -58.18
C SER A 66 -34.44 9.83 -57.81
N ASP A 67 -33.38 10.63 -57.97
CA ASP A 67 -33.36 12.08 -58.24
C ASP A 67 -33.87 13.12 -57.20
N ASN A 68 -32.95 14.00 -56.73
CA ASN A 68 -32.89 15.44 -57.08
C ASN A 68 -32.17 16.34 -56.04
N ILE A 69 -31.02 16.86 -56.47
CA ILE A 69 -30.54 18.27 -56.46
C ILE A 69 -31.38 19.33 -55.68
N SER A 70 -30.76 20.05 -54.72
CA SER A 70 -30.53 21.52 -54.73
C SER A 70 -30.35 22.15 -53.33
N PHE A 71 -29.60 23.25 -53.35
CA PHE A 71 -29.09 24.11 -52.28
C PHE A 71 -30.07 25.23 -51.86
N THR A 72 -29.75 25.91 -50.73
CA THR A 72 -30.06 27.30 -50.27
C THR A 72 -30.81 27.37 -48.92
N SER A 73 -30.18 27.82 -47.82
CA SER A 73 -30.12 29.21 -47.25
C SER A 73 -31.50 29.88 -47.18
N THR A 74 -32.03 30.34 -46.04
CA THR A 74 -31.52 31.36 -45.11
C THR A 74 -32.33 31.28 -43.78
N ASP A 75 -31.78 31.78 -42.66
CA ASP A 75 -32.39 32.93 -41.96
C ASP A 75 -31.69 33.29 -40.64
N THR A 76 -31.67 34.60 -40.44
CA THR A 76 -30.98 35.42 -39.43
C THR A 76 -31.88 35.79 -38.25
N ARG A 77 -31.24 35.93 -37.06
CA ARG A 77 -31.49 36.93 -35.97
C ARG A 77 -32.88 36.90 -35.28
N GLU A 78 -33.04 37.04 -33.96
CA GLU A 78 -32.57 38.06 -33.00
C GLU A 78 -32.80 37.51 -31.56
N SER A 79 -31.80 37.48 -30.69
CA SER A 79 -31.58 38.38 -29.53
C SER A 79 -32.67 38.44 -28.45
N SER A 80 -32.32 38.10 -27.20
CA SER A 80 -32.37 39.04 -26.07
C SER A 80 -31.61 38.49 -24.86
N SER A 81 -30.89 39.41 -24.22
CA SER A 81 -29.94 39.22 -23.12
C SER A 81 -30.24 40.24 -22.03
N THR A 82 -30.27 39.86 -20.74
CA THR A 82 -29.89 40.69 -19.57
C THR A 82 -29.92 39.80 -18.30
N SER A 83 -28.77 39.44 -17.70
CA SER A 83 -28.05 40.10 -16.57
C SER A 83 -28.79 40.02 -15.22
N ARG A 84 -28.37 39.15 -14.29
CA ARG A 84 -27.38 39.32 -13.18
C ARG A 84 -27.89 40.10 -11.94
N THR A 85 -27.57 39.53 -10.77
CA THR A 85 -27.36 40.14 -9.43
C THR A 85 -28.57 40.64 -8.62
N LYS A 86 -28.84 39.96 -7.48
CA LYS A 86 -29.01 40.50 -6.12
C LYS A 86 -29.57 39.41 -5.19
N LEU A 87 -28.70 38.80 -4.37
CA LEU A 87 -29.07 37.91 -3.26
C LEU A 87 -28.15 38.23 -2.08
N SER A 88 -28.25 39.46 -1.58
CA SER A 88 -27.74 39.89 -0.27
C SER A 88 -28.46 41.18 0.11
N SER A 89 -29.59 41.08 0.81
CA SER A 89 -30.30 42.21 1.45
C SER A 89 -31.71 41.73 1.87
N SER A 90 -31.82 40.86 2.88
CA SER A 90 -33.13 40.64 3.52
C SER A 90 -33.01 40.02 4.92
N CYS A 91 -32.06 40.49 5.72
CA CYS A 91 -31.98 40.11 7.15
C CYS A 91 -31.81 41.28 8.12
N ASP A 92 -31.59 42.52 7.69
CA ASP A 92 -31.29 43.65 8.60
C ASP A 92 -32.44 44.68 8.74
N SER A 93 -33.68 44.26 8.99
CA SER A 93 -34.75 45.27 9.23
C SER A 93 -35.89 44.84 10.15
N LEU A 94 -35.64 43.98 11.15
CA LEU A 94 -36.70 43.58 12.10
C LEU A 94 -36.34 43.69 13.60
N LEU A 95 -35.28 44.40 13.92
CA LEU A 95 -34.97 44.81 15.29
C LEU A 95 -34.39 46.22 15.20
N ASP A 96 -35.25 47.23 15.40
CA ASP A 96 -34.89 48.50 16.04
C ASP A 96 -36.19 49.23 16.40
N ASP A 97 -36.41 49.29 17.71
CA ASP A 97 -36.90 50.40 18.51
C ASP A 97 -38.33 50.93 18.32
N PHE A 98 -39.19 50.34 19.15
CA PHE A 98 -40.06 51.10 20.04
C PHE A 98 -39.24 52.15 20.81
N ASP A 99 -39.59 53.43 20.67
CA ASP A 99 -39.59 54.33 21.82
C ASP A 99 -40.52 55.56 21.63
N ASP A 100 -41.30 55.80 22.68
CA ASP A 100 -42.03 56.99 23.12
C ASP A 100 -42.66 57.99 22.12
N ARG A 101 -43.99 58.16 22.23
CA ARG A 101 -44.62 59.47 22.52
C ARG A 101 -46.12 59.40 22.84
N SER A 102 -46.41 59.82 24.08
CA SER A 102 -47.55 60.62 24.54
C SER A 102 -48.98 60.26 24.11
N PHE A 103 -49.70 59.73 25.11
CA PHE A 103 -51.14 59.66 25.24
C PHE A 103 -51.76 61.07 25.28
N SER A 104 -52.73 61.37 24.39
CA SER A 104 -53.70 62.44 24.62
C SER A 104 -55.10 62.04 24.16
N GLY A 105 -56.00 61.93 25.13
CA GLY A 105 -57.36 62.47 25.12
C GLY A 105 -58.32 62.13 23.98
N ASN A 106 -59.30 61.29 24.33
CA ASN A 106 -60.73 61.36 24.01
C ASN A 106 -61.17 61.64 22.57
N SER A 107 -61.93 60.71 21.98
CA SER A 107 -63.40 60.84 21.91
C SER A 107 -64.04 59.74 21.04
N LEU A 108 -65.27 59.39 21.42
CA LEU A 108 -66.28 58.65 20.67
C LEU A 108 -66.15 57.12 20.60
N LEU A 109 -66.77 56.50 21.61
CA LEU A 109 -67.52 55.26 21.45
C LEU A 109 -68.63 55.48 20.41
N GLU A 110 -68.52 54.83 19.26
CA GLU A 110 -69.67 54.31 18.53
C GLU A 110 -69.43 52.81 18.30
N GLU A 111 -70.44 52.04 18.68
CA GLU A 111 -70.40 50.60 18.90
C GLU A 111 -70.38 49.82 17.59
N ASP A 112 -69.29 49.11 17.31
CA ASP A 112 -69.22 48.10 16.25
C ASP A 112 -68.98 46.72 16.91
N PRO A 113 -70.02 45.86 17.04
CA PRO A 113 -69.91 44.60 17.81
C PRO A 113 -69.02 43.53 17.16
N ASN A 114 -68.47 43.78 15.98
CA ASN A 114 -67.67 42.83 15.20
C ASN A 114 -66.15 43.10 15.19
N ILE A 115 -65.67 44.15 15.86
CA ILE A 115 -64.23 44.49 15.88
C ILE A 115 -63.44 43.48 16.73
N LEU A 116 -63.98 43.11 17.90
CA LEU A 116 -63.34 42.16 18.81
C LEU A 116 -63.21 40.76 18.20
N GLU A 117 -64.24 40.33 17.46
CA GLU A 117 -64.25 39.02 16.80
C GLU A 117 -63.28 38.99 15.61
N ARG A 118 -63.21 40.07 14.81
CA ARG A 118 -62.24 40.21 13.71
C ARG A 118 -60.80 40.29 14.21
N LEU A 119 -60.54 40.97 15.32
CA LEU A 119 -59.22 41.02 15.97
C LEU A 119 -58.84 39.65 16.54
N GLY A 120 -59.77 38.96 17.21
CA GLY A 120 -59.57 37.60 17.70
C GLY A 120 -59.23 36.62 16.57
N HIS A 121 -59.92 36.71 15.43
CA HIS A 121 -59.66 35.85 14.27
C HIS A 121 -58.31 36.17 13.59
N LYS A 122 -57.90 37.44 13.52
CA LYS A 122 -56.58 37.87 13.02
C LYS A 122 -55.44 37.40 13.93
N ILE A 123 -55.61 37.50 15.25
CA ILE A 123 -54.61 37.06 16.24
C ILE A 123 -54.48 35.54 16.22
N LYS A 124 -55.60 34.81 16.13
CA LYS A 124 -55.63 33.34 16.05
C LYS A 124 -54.98 32.83 14.76
N ASN A 125 -55.23 33.47 13.62
CA ASN A 125 -54.58 33.13 12.35
C ASN A 125 -53.07 33.44 12.38
N LYS A 126 -52.66 34.55 12.99
CA LYS A 126 -51.23 34.92 13.13
C LYS A 126 -50.49 33.96 14.07
N SER A 127 -51.12 33.57 15.18
CA SER A 127 -50.61 32.54 16.11
C SER A 127 -50.51 31.16 15.46
N GLN A 128 -51.52 30.71 14.70
CA GLN A 128 -51.45 29.46 13.95
C GLN A 128 -50.37 29.45 12.86
N THR A 129 -50.12 30.61 12.23
CA THR A 129 -49.05 30.76 11.24
C THR A 129 -47.67 30.69 11.89
N ILE A 130 -47.49 31.35 13.04
CA ILE A 130 -46.27 31.28 13.86
C ILE A 130 -46.06 29.84 14.37
N HIS A 131 -47.10 29.17 14.84
CA HIS A 131 -47.04 27.80 15.33
C HIS A 131 -46.72 26.79 14.21
N ARG A 132 -47.22 27.00 12.99
CA ARG A 132 -46.81 26.23 11.79
C ARG A 132 -45.36 26.50 11.42
N TYR A 133 -44.87 27.73 11.57
CA TYR A 133 -43.48 28.09 11.30
C TYR A 133 -42.53 27.39 12.29
N PHE A 134 -42.86 27.40 13.59
CA PHE A 134 -42.13 26.67 14.63
C PHE A 134 -42.17 25.14 14.42
N GLN A 135 -43.31 24.56 14.03
CA GLN A 135 -43.40 23.12 13.67
C GLN A 135 -42.62 22.76 12.40
N ARG A 136 -42.50 23.68 11.44
CA ARG A 136 -41.70 23.47 10.22
C ARG A 136 -40.21 23.55 10.52
N ASN A 137 -39.80 24.47 11.39
CA ASN A 137 -38.42 24.54 11.89
C ASN A 137 -38.06 23.35 12.79
N SER A 138 -38.98 22.84 13.61
CA SER A 138 -38.71 21.62 14.39
C SER A 138 -38.56 20.40 13.49
N ARG A 139 -39.39 20.24 12.46
CA ARG A 139 -39.22 19.17 11.46
C ARG A 139 -37.93 19.31 10.64
N ILE A 140 -37.53 20.53 10.29
CA ILE A 140 -36.25 20.77 9.60
C ILE A 140 -35.07 20.52 10.54
N GLN A 141 -35.20 20.87 11.83
CA GLN A 141 -34.20 20.53 12.84
C GLN A 141 -34.16 19.03 13.12
N ASP A 142 -35.29 18.32 13.13
CA ASP A 142 -35.36 16.87 13.27
C ASP A 142 -34.81 16.15 12.03
N VAL A 143 -35.08 16.67 10.83
CA VAL A 143 -34.49 16.17 9.59
C VAL A 143 -33.01 16.48 9.53
N ASN A 144 -32.57 17.68 9.93
CA ASN A 144 -31.14 18.01 10.05
C ASN A 144 -30.47 17.21 11.16
N LYS A 145 -31.15 16.90 12.26
CA LYS A 145 -30.65 16.07 13.35
C LYS A 145 -30.57 14.61 12.92
N ARG A 146 -31.53 14.12 12.13
CA ARG A 146 -31.50 12.79 11.48
C ARG A 146 -30.45 12.69 10.37
N LEU A 147 -30.21 13.76 9.63
CA LEU A 147 -29.16 13.84 8.61
C LEU A 147 -27.78 13.97 9.26
N LYS A 148 -27.65 14.72 10.37
CA LYS A 148 -26.44 14.78 11.19
C LYS A 148 -26.18 13.46 11.93
N SER A 149 -27.21 12.75 12.40
CA SER A 149 -27.06 11.40 12.96
C SER A 149 -26.76 10.34 11.91
N GLN A 150 -26.86 10.67 10.62
CA GLN A 150 -26.44 9.82 9.49
C GLN A 150 -25.00 10.10 9.04
N ILE A 151 -24.38 11.18 9.52
CA ILE A 151 -22.97 11.49 9.27
C ILE A 151 -22.22 10.95 10.49
N TRP A 152 -21.40 9.93 10.28
CA TRP A 152 -20.55 9.42 11.35
C TRP A 152 -19.50 10.46 11.76
N SER A 153 -19.13 10.46 13.02
CA SER A 153 -18.14 11.40 13.55
C SER A 153 -16.72 10.90 13.40
N SER A 154 -16.52 9.58 13.32
CA SER A 154 -15.21 8.96 13.08
C SER A 154 -15.37 7.54 12.53
N VAL A 155 -14.28 6.98 12.02
CA VAL A 155 -14.20 5.61 11.51
C VAL A 155 -13.23 4.80 12.38
N VAL A 156 -13.69 3.63 12.78
CA VAL A 156 -12.97 2.63 13.58
C VAL A 156 -12.49 1.54 12.63
N THR A 157 -11.22 1.64 12.24
CA THR A 157 -10.55 0.58 11.46
C THR A 157 -10.06 -0.51 12.40
N ILE A 158 -10.48 -1.74 12.16
CA ILE A 158 -10.10 -2.93 12.92
C ILE A 158 -9.39 -3.91 11.98
N VAL A 159 -8.19 -4.32 12.35
CA VAL A 159 -7.48 -5.44 11.71
C VAL A 159 -7.51 -6.62 12.66
N LEU A 160 -8.31 -7.64 12.32
CA LEU A 160 -8.35 -8.92 12.99
C LEU A 160 -7.15 -9.76 12.54
N VAL A 161 -6.14 -9.88 13.41
CA VAL A 161 -4.87 -10.52 13.06
C VAL A 161 -4.96 -12.04 13.29
N GLU A 162 -5.02 -12.45 14.54
CA GLU A 162 -4.98 -13.86 14.94
C GLU A 162 -5.70 -14.13 16.26
N GLY A 163 -6.11 -15.38 16.44
CA GLY A 163 -6.60 -15.93 17.69
C GLY A 163 -5.58 -16.93 18.23
N LYS A 164 -5.46 -17.05 19.55
CA LYS A 164 -4.59 -18.03 20.20
C LYS A 164 -5.33 -18.82 21.25
N ASN A 165 -5.06 -20.12 21.28
CA ASN A 165 -5.61 -21.07 22.26
C ASN A 165 -7.13 -20.98 22.38
N LEU A 166 -7.84 -20.90 21.25
CA LEU A 166 -9.29 -20.93 21.24
C LEU A 166 -9.82 -22.28 21.75
N LEU A 167 -11.05 -22.26 22.27
CA LEU A 167 -11.75 -23.47 22.70
C LEU A 167 -11.96 -24.41 21.52
N ALA A 168 -11.70 -25.71 21.72
CA ALA A 168 -12.03 -26.74 20.75
C ALA A 168 -13.48 -27.20 20.98
N CYS A 169 -14.39 -26.78 20.11
CA CYS A 169 -15.80 -27.17 20.21
C CYS A 169 -16.12 -28.43 19.40
N ASP A 170 -15.34 -28.77 18.36
CA ASP A 170 -15.55 -30.01 17.60
C ASP A 170 -14.98 -31.24 18.34
N PRO A 171 -15.81 -32.16 18.85
CA PRO A 171 -15.33 -33.33 19.59
C PRO A 171 -14.63 -34.35 18.68
N GLU A 172 -14.99 -34.38 17.38
CA GLU A 172 -14.46 -35.34 16.41
C GLU A 172 -13.04 -34.98 15.93
N THR A 173 -12.75 -33.69 15.79
CA THR A 173 -11.47 -33.20 15.24
C THR A 173 -10.53 -32.67 16.33
N GLY A 174 -11.06 -32.32 17.51
CA GLY A 174 -10.32 -31.62 18.55
C GLY A 174 -9.89 -30.22 18.11
N THR A 175 -10.56 -29.64 17.11
CA THR A 175 -10.31 -28.30 16.57
C THR A 175 -11.61 -27.48 16.56
N SER A 176 -11.57 -26.31 15.94
CA SER A 176 -12.74 -25.48 15.67
C SER A 176 -12.57 -24.80 14.32
N ASP A 177 -13.67 -24.34 13.75
CA ASP A 177 -13.77 -23.52 12.55
C ASP A 177 -14.12 -22.05 12.90
N PRO A 178 -13.24 -21.32 13.63
CA PRO A 178 -13.60 -20.08 14.27
C PRO A 178 -13.81 -18.91 13.30
N TYR A 179 -14.82 -18.10 13.62
CA TYR A 179 -15.07 -16.79 13.02
C TYR A 179 -15.50 -15.77 14.07
N VAL A 180 -15.29 -14.48 13.77
CA VAL A 180 -15.54 -13.38 14.71
C VAL A 180 -16.65 -12.48 14.18
N LYS A 181 -17.56 -12.10 15.08
CA LYS A 181 -18.57 -11.07 14.82
C LYS A 181 -18.25 -9.82 15.63
N PHE A 182 -18.23 -8.69 14.95
CA PHE A 182 -18.06 -7.36 15.54
C PHE A 182 -19.41 -6.64 15.53
N ARG A 183 -19.68 -5.89 16.59
CA ARG A 183 -20.85 -5.01 16.68
C ARG A 183 -20.44 -3.69 17.32
N LEU A 184 -20.73 -2.58 16.65
CA LEU A 184 -20.53 -1.22 17.14
C LEU A 184 -21.80 -0.42 16.89
N GLY A 185 -22.58 -0.18 17.94
CA GLY A 185 -23.92 0.38 17.81
C GLY A 185 -24.80 -0.46 16.87
N ASN A 186 -25.18 0.13 15.74
CA ASN A 186 -26.00 -0.52 14.71
C ASN A 186 -25.18 -1.28 13.66
N GLU A 187 -23.88 -1.02 13.58
CA GLU A 187 -23.03 -1.68 12.62
C GLU A 187 -22.62 -3.07 13.08
N LYS A 188 -22.59 -4.00 12.14
CA LYS A 188 -22.24 -5.40 12.38
C LYS A 188 -21.35 -5.89 11.27
N TYR A 189 -20.33 -6.66 11.63
CA TYR A 189 -19.43 -7.29 10.68
C TYR A 189 -19.18 -8.74 11.08
N LYS A 190 -19.06 -9.62 10.09
CA LYS A 190 -18.72 -11.04 10.27
C LYS A 190 -17.45 -11.35 9.47
N SER A 191 -16.43 -11.87 10.14
CA SER A 191 -15.18 -12.28 9.52
C SER A 191 -15.32 -13.54 8.67
N ARG A 192 -14.27 -13.84 7.92
CA ARG A 192 -14.06 -15.14 7.28
C ARG A 192 -13.92 -16.26 8.32
N ILE A 193 -14.24 -17.46 7.89
CA ILE A 193 -14.11 -18.70 8.68
C ILE A 193 -12.74 -19.30 8.39
N VAL A 194 -12.00 -19.64 9.44
CA VAL A 194 -10.74 -20.37 9.33
C VAL A 194 -11.00 -21.81 9.75
N TRP A 195 -10.82 -22.75 8.83
CA TRP A 195 -11.14 -24.15 9.08
C TRP A 195 -10.08 -24.86 9.94
N ARG A 196 -10.52 -25.66 10.92
CA ARG A 196 -9.75 -26.61 11.73
C ARG A 196 -8.53 -26.00 12.40
N SER A 197 -8.71 -24.92 13.14
CA SER A 197 -7.61 -24.24 13.85
C SER A 197 -8.04 -23.63 15.17
N LEU A 198 -7.28 -23.95 16.23
CA LEU A 198 -7.37 -23.28 17.54
C LEU A 198 -6.47 -22.04 17.64
N ASN A 199 -5.64 -21.80 16.62
CA ASN A 199 -4.79 -20.63 16.49
C ASN A 199 -5.02 -20.00 15.11
N PRO A 200 -6.25 -19.55 14.81
CA PRO A 200 -6.59 -19.04 13.49
C PRO A 200 -5.86 -17.73 13.19
N ARG A 201 -5.49 -17.53 11.92
CA ARG A 201 -5.00 -16.24 11.41
C ARG A 201 -5.98 -15.76 10.34
N TRP A 202 -6.73 -14.71 10.64
CA TRP A 202 -7.72 -14.15 9.71
C TRP A 202 -7.10 -13.11 8.79
N ILE A 203 -6.26 -12.23 9.36
CA ILE A 203 -5.58 -11.13 8.66
C ILE A 203 -6.59 -10.32 7.81
N GLU A 204 -7.65 -9.90 8.49
CA GLU A 204 -8.82 -9.29 7.87
C GLU A 204 -9.01 -7.87 8.40
N GLN A 205 -9.24 -6.92 7.52
CA GLN A 205 -9.52 -5.53 7.87
C GLN A 205 -10.98 -5.21 7.60
N LEU A 206 -11.57 -4.47 8.53
CA LEU A 206 -12.91 -3.94 8.45
C LEU A 206 -12.92 -2.52 9.01
N ASP A 207 -13.82 -1.69 8.47
CA ASP A 207 -14.02 -0.31 8.90
C ASP A 207 -15.46 -0.19 9.42
N LEU A 208 -15.62 0.30 10.64
CA LEU A 208 -16.91 0.57 11.25
C LEU A 208 -17.07 2.07 11.54
N HIS A 209 -18.25 2.63 11.26
CA HIS A 209 -18.58 4.02 11.51
C HIS A 209 -19.06 4.24 12.95
N LEU A 210 -18.45 5.22 13.62
CA LEU A 210 -18.83 5.66 14.95
C LEU A 210 -19.63 6.96 14.87
N TYR A 211 -20.79 7.00 15.54
CA TYR A 211 -21.68 8.15 15.61
C TYR A 211 -21.61 8.80 16.99
N ASP A 212 -21.80 10.13 17.08
CA ASP A 212 -21.67 10.88 18.33
C ASP A 212 -22.67 10.46 19.42
N ASP A 213 -23.88 10.07 19.03
CA ASP A 213 -24.93 9.58 19.95
C ASP A 213 -24.83 8.06 20.20
N GLY A 214 -23.83 7.38 19.62
CA GLY A 214 -23.68 5.93 19.65
C GLY A 214 -22.98 5.40 20.90
N ASP A 215 -23.28 4.13 21.23
CA ASP A 215 -22.50 3.39 22.23
C ASP A 215 -21.05 3.23 21.74
N GLN A 216 -20.09 3.68 22.55
CA GLN A 216 -18.65 3.61 22.25
C GLN A 216 -18.03 2.28 22.70
N GLN A 217 -18.84 1.26 22.96
CA GLN A 217 -18.40 -0.12 23.21
C GLN A 217 -18.38 -0.93 21.91
N LEU A 218 -17.20 -1.42 21.54
CA LEU A 218 -17.04 -2.41 20.49
C LEU A 218 -17.21 -3.81 21.10
N GLU A 219 -18.31 -4.47 20.74
CA GLU A 219 -18.59 -5.84 21.14
C GLU A 219 -17.99 -6.83 20.12
N ILE A 220 -17.27 -7.83 20.62
CA ILE A 220 -16.60 -8.85 19.82
C ILE A 220 -17.03 -10.22 20.33
N THR A 221 -17.51 -11.09 19.45
CA THR A 221 -17.91 -12.46 19.79
C THR A 221 -17.29 -13.46 18.82
N VAL A 222 -16.79 -14.57 19.36
CA VAL A 222 -16.14 -15.64 18.60
C VAL A 222 -17.04 -16.86 18.59
N TRP A 223 -17.18 -17.47 17.42
CA TRP A 223 -18.10 -18.56 17.16
C TRP A 223 -17.39 -19.65 16.35
N ASP A 224 -17.77 -20.90 16.58
CA ASP A 224 -17.40 -22.04 15.76
C ASP A 224 -18.41 -22.21 14.62
N LYS A 225 -17.96 -22.57 13.42
CA LYS A 225 -18.85 -22.79 12.28
C LYS A 225 -19.22 -24.27 12.15
N ASP A 226 -20.43 -24.58 12.55
CA ASP A 226 -20.97 -25.94 12.44
C ASP A 226 -21.96 -26.12 11.28
N ARG A 227 -22.23 -27.40 10.96
CA ARG A 227 -23.27 -27.79 9.99
C ARG A 227 -24.69 -27.53 10.50
N SER A 228 -24.90 -27.62 11.80
CA SER A 228 -26.22 -27.46 12.43
C SER A 228 -26.37 -26.08 13.07
N ARG A 229 -25.73 -25.87 14.23
CA ARG A 229 -25.75 -24.63 14.99
C ARG A 229 -24.33 -24.30 15.43
N ASP A 230 -23.90 -23.11 15.06
CA ASP A 230 -22.60 -22.54 15.43
C ASP A 230 -22.45 -22.46 16.95
N ASP A 231 -21.41 -23.08 17.48
CA ASP A 231 -21.08 -23.04 18.91
C ASP A 231 -20.44 -21.71 19.32
N PHE A 232 -20.76 -21.24 20.53
CA PHE A 232 -20.18 -20.02 21.07
C PHE A 232 -18.83 -20.32 21.74
N ILE A 233 -17.77 -19.62 21.32
CA ILE A 233 -16.41 -19.82 21.85
C ILE A 233 -16.11 -18.83 22.98
N GLY A 234 -16.52 -17.56 22.83
CA GLY A 234 -16.25 -16.51 23.82
C GLY A 234 -16.57 -15.10 23.32
N ARG A 235 -16.50 -14.12 24.21
CA ARG A 235 -16.78 -12.70 23.91
C ARG A 235 -15.77 -11.75 24.54
N THR A 236 -15.65 -10.54 24.04
CA THR A 236 -14.86 -9.48 24.68
C THR A 236 -15.38 -8.12 24.24
N GLY A 237 -15.28 -7.11 25.13
CA GLY A 237 -15.69 -5.73 24.85
C GLY A 237 -14.50 -4.79 24.88
N ILE A 238 -14.48 -3.79 23.99
CA ILE A 238 -13.45 -2.74 23.98
C ILE A 238 -14.13 -1.38 24.08
N ASN A 239 -13.81 -0.64 25.14
CA ASN A 239 -14.23 0.75 25.30
C ASN A 239 -13.38 1.66 24.40
N LEU A 240 -13.99 2.27 23.40
CA LEU A 240 -13.33 3.16 22.45
C LEU A 240 -12.99 4.54 23.05
N ALA A 241 -13.72 4.98 24.07
CA ALA A 241 -13.51 6.30 24.70
C ALA A 241 -12.13 6.43 25.38
N GLY A 242 -11.57 5.31 25.85
CA GLY A 242 -10.27 5.26 26.51
C GLY A 242 -9.07 5.16 25.56
N LEU A 243 -9.30 5.07 24.25
CA LEU A 243 -8.24 4.95 23.25
C LEU A 243 -7.89 6.31 22.67
N GLU A 244 -6.60 6.59 22.53
CA GLU A 244 -6.11 7.78 21.84
C GLU A 244 -6.57 7.75 20.37
N ARG A 245 -7.22 8.82 19.91
CA ARG A 245 -7.60 9.01 18.49
C ARG A 245 -6.36 9.24 17.63
N GLU A 246 -6.49 9.00 16.33
CA GLU A 246 -5.43 9.16 15.32
C GLU A 246 -4.15 8.35 15.62
N LYS A 247 -4.33 7.20 16.27
CA LYS A 247 -3.25 6.26 16.61
C LYS A 247 -3.73 4.83 16.49
N THR A 248 -2.89 3.96 15.92
CA THR A 248 -3.14 2.52 15.85
C THR A 248 -2.69 1.84 17.14
N HIS A 249 -3.62 1.17 17.82
CA HIS A 249 -3.39 0.41 19.05
C HIS A 249 -3.33 -1.08 18.76
N SER A 250 -2.28 -1.76 19.23
CA SER A 250 -2.16 -3.22 19.14
C SER A 250 -2.64 -3.84 20.45
N LEU A 251 -3.77 -4.55 20.40
CA LEU A 251 -4.46 -5.07 21.57
C LEU A 251 -4.50 -6.60 21.56
N TRP A 252 -4.04 -7.21 22.64
CA TRP A 252 -4.36 -8.60 22.97
C TRP A 252 -5.52 -8.58 23.97
N LYS A 253 -6.62 -9.25 23.62
CA LYS A 253 -7.83 -9.34 24.45
C LYS A 253 -8.14 -10.79 24.73
N GLU A 254 -8.20 -11.14 26.01
CA GLU A 254 -8.67 -12.45 26.44
C GLU A 254 -10.19 -12.54 26.26
N LEU A 255 -10.67 -13.73 25.90
CA LEU A 255 -12.08 -14.00 25.74
C LEU A 255 -12.72 -14.29 27.10
N GLU A 256 -13.80 -13.57 27.39
CA GLU A 256 -14.72 -13.85 28.48
C GLU A 256 -15.67 -15.00 28.07
N ASP A 257 -16.17 -15.73 29.07
CA ASP A 257 -17.07 -16.87 28.90
C ASP A 257 -16.55 -17.95 27.93
N GLY A 258 -15.22 -18.11 27.90
CA GLY A 258 -14.52 -18.96 26.95
C GLY A 258 -13.05 -19.16 27.30
N ALA A 259 -12.29 -19.71 26.35
CA ALA A 259 -10.83 -19.82 26.43
C ALA A 259 -10.18 -19.25 25.16
N GLY A 260 -9.05 -18.58 25.35
CA GLY A 260 -8.23 -18.03 24.28
C GLY A 260 -8.14 -16.52 24.29
N SER A 261 -7.38 -16.00 23.33
CA SER A 261 -7.14 -14.56 23.19
C SER A 261 -7.15 -14.14 21.73
N LEU A 262 -7.57 -12.91 21.46
CA LEU A 262 -7.59 -12.28 20.15
C LEU A 262 -6.53 -11.19 20.07
N HIS A 263 -5.85 -11.12 18.94
CA HIS A 263 -4.95 -10.02 18.58
C HIS A 263 -5.59 -9.13 17.53
N LEU A 264 -5.78 -7.86 17.89
CA LEU A 264 -6.45 -6.86 17.06
C LEU A 264 -5.55 -5.63 16.93
N LEU A 265 -5.54 -5.00 15.75
CA LEU A 265 -5.12 -3.62 15.61
C LEU A 265 -6.35 -2.74 15.47
N LEU A 266 -6.48 -1.72 16.32
CA LEU A 266 -7.63 -0.84 16.34
C LEU A 266 -7.17 0.61 16.15
N THR A 267 -7.77 1.31 15.20
CA THR A 267 -7.47 2.72 14.92
C THR A 267 -8.75 3.52 14.80
N ILE A 268 -8.86 4.61 15.56
CA ILE A 268 -9.97 5.56 15.48
C ILE A 268 -9.47 6.79 14.72
N SER A 269 -9.98 7.04 13.53
CA SER A 269 -9.55 8.15 12.66
C SER A 269 -10.72 8.73 11.86
N GLY A 270 -10.46 9.65 10.93
CA GLY A 270 -11.53 10.26 10.12
C GLY A 270 -12.44 11.21 10.90
N THR A 271 -11.94 11.78 12.00
CA THR A 271 -12.73 12.70 12.85
C THR A 271 -13.12 13.98 12.10
N THR A 272 -14.41 14.34 12.13
CA THR A 272 -14.97 15.55 11.52
C THR A 272 -15.03 16.77 12.45
N ALA A 273 -14.77 16.59 13.75
CA ALA A 273 -14.82 17.69 14.72
C ALA A 273 -13.61 18.63 14.59
N SER A 274 -13.87 19.91 14.31
CA SER A 274 -12.90 21.02 14.22
C SER A 274 -12.15 21.34 15.51
N GLU A 275 -12.46 20.66 16.62
CA GLU A 275 -11.81 20.87 17.94
C GLU A 275 -10.73 19.81 18.24
N THR A 276 -10.35 18.98 17.27
CA THR A 276 -9.31 17.96 17.47
C THR A 276 -7.91 18.56 17.31
N ILE A 277 -6.97 18.11 18.16
CA ILE A 277 -5.53 18.50 18.14
C ILE A 277 -4.88 18.28 16.75
N SER A 278 -5.50 17.46 15.91
CA SER A 278 -5.09 17.16 14.53
C SER A 278 -5.52 18.19 13.49
N ASP A 279 -6.39 19.16 13.80
CA ASP A 279 -6.80 20.19 12.83
C ASP A 279 -5.67 21.18 12.58
N LEU A 280 -5.22 21.29 11.33
CA LEU A 280 -4.12 22.17 10.94
C LEU A 280 -4.50 23.65 10.96
N THR A 281 -5.80 23.98 10.92
CA THR A 281 -6.28 25.36 10.96
C THR A 281 -6.12 25.99 12.34
N THR A 282 -6.15 25.18 13.40
CA THR A 282 -6.00 25.59 14.80
C THR A 282 -4.63 25.21 15.39
N TYR A 283 -3.82 24.43 14.66
CA TYR A 283 -2.50 24.00 15.10
C TYR A 283 -1.47 25.13 15.07
N GLU A 284 -0.93 25.45 16.25
CA GLU A 284 0.27 26.28 16.40
C GLU A 284 1.47 25.40 16.76
N GLU A 285 2.56 25.48 15.99
CA GLU A 285 3.76 24.68 16.23
C GLU A 285 4.49 25.19 17.48
N ASN A 286 4.32 24.50 18.59
CA ASN A 286 4.99 24.84 19.85
C ASN A 286 6.49 24.48 19.76
N PRO A 287 7.41 25.46 19.79
CA PRO A 287 8.85 25.18 19.64
C PRO A 287 9.39 24.27 20.76
N ARG A 288 8.79 24.30 21.95
CA ARG A 288 9.19 23.44 23.07
C ARG A 288 8.87 21.98 22.82
N GLU A 289 7.70 21.67 22.24
CA GLU A 289 7.32 20.29 21.94
C GLU A 289 8.21 19.70 20.85
N LYS A 290 8.56 20.52 19.86
CA LYS A 290 9.53 20.18 18.83
C LYS A 290 10.91 19.87 19.41
N GLU A 291 11.41 20.72 20.31
CA GLU A 291 12.69 20.49 20.98
C GLU A 291 12.67 19.23 21.85
N ILE A 292 11.58 18.97 22.58
CA ILE A 292 11.39 17.74 23.36
C ILE A 292 11.42 16.53 22.44
N LEU A 293 10.74 16.59 21.29
CA LEU A 293 10.72 15.52 20.29
C LEU A 293 12.11 15.27 19.72
N GLU A 294 12.81 16.31 19.28
CA GLU A 294 14.18 16.21 18.73
C GLU A 294 15.14 15.66 19.79
N SER A 295 15.03 16.11 21.04
CA SER A 295 15.85 15.64 22.15
C SER A 295 15.68 14.15 22.44
N ARG A 296 14.48 13.58 22.21
CA ARG A 296 14.18 12.15 22.40
C ARG A 296 14.98 11.25 21.46
N TYR A 297 15.27 11.73 20.26
CA TYR A 297 15.92 10.96 19.18
C TYR A 297 17.40 11.31 18.99
N LEU A 298 17.99 12.10 19.87
CA LEU A 298 19.43 12.33 19.91
C LEU A 298 20.21 11.02 20.10
N TRP A 299 21.39 10.96 19.48
CA TRP A 299 22.23 9.75 19.44
C TRP A 299 22.68 9.26 20.84
N HIS A 300 22.85 10.15 21.81
CA HIS A 300 23.28 9.77 23.16
C HIS A 300 22.16 9.14 24.01
N ARG A 301 20.88 9.28 23.63
CA ARG A 301 19.73 8.65 24.32
C ARG A 301 19.34 7.30 23.73
N THR A 302 20.21 6.69 22.91
CA THR A 302 19.90 5.50 22.10
C THR A 302 19.36 4.31 22.92
N PHE A 303 19.91 4.04 24.10
CA PHE A 303 19.67 2.80 24.83
C PHE A 303 18.37 2.73 25.67
N HIS A 304 17.58 3.82 25.76
CA HIS A 304 16.36 3.84 26.58
C HIS A 304 15.17 3.12 25.94
N ASN A 305 14.98 3.24 24.63
CA ASN A 305 13.88 2.59 23.92
C ASN A 305 14.31 2.21 22.49
N LEU A 306 14.82 0.98 22.34
CA LEU A 306 15.35 0.47 21.07
C LEU A 306 14.26 0.21 20.00
N LYS A 307 12.99 0.11 20.40
CA LYS A 307 11.86 -0.12 19.47
C LYS A 307 11.35 1.18 18.85
N ASP A 308 11.57 2.31 19.53
CA ASP A 308 11.17 3.64 19.08
C ASP A 308 12.30 4.28 18.26
N VAL A 309 12.23 4.12 16.93
CA VAL A 309 13.29 4.56 16.00
C VAL A 309 13.13 6.02 15.60
N GLY A 310 11.89 6.48 15.45
CA GLY A 310 11.62 7.86 15.06
C GLY A 310 10.14 8.24 15.14
N HIS A 311 9.87 9.46 14.71
CA HIS A 311 8.56 10.07 14.66
C HIS A 311 8.39 10.78 13.32
N LEU A 312 7.25 10.54 12.67
CA LEU A 312 6.86 11.17 11.41
C LEU A 312 5.61 12.02 11.65
N THR A 313 5.69 13.29 11.27
CA THR A 313 4.54 14.19 11.18
C THR A 313 4.18 14.39 9.72
N VAL A 314 2.90 14.20 9.39
CA VAL A 314 2.34 14.34 8.04
C VAL A 314 1.24 15.40 8.10
N LYS A 315 1.44 16.55 7.46
CA LYS A 315 0.40 17.56 7.28
C LYS A 315 -0.22 17.39 5.88
N VAL A 316 -1.50 17.06 5.84
CA VAL A 316 -2.30 16.86 4.62
C VAL A 316 -3.14 18.12 4.40
N PHE A 317 -2.84 18.87 3.34
CA PHE A 317 -3.54 20.14 3.08
C PHE A 317 -4.74 19.94 2.17
N LYS A 318 -4.49 19.61 0.89
CA LYS A 318 -5.49 19.58 -0.16
C LYS A 318 -5.06 18.70 -1.33
N ALA A 319 -6.00 18.32 -2.18
CA ALA A 319 -5.74 17.70 -3.48
C ALA A 319 -6.40 18.49 -4.62
N THR A 320 -5.95 18.28 -5.85
CA THR A 320 -6.51 18.93 -7.05
C THR A 320 -6.46 17.98 -8.24
N GLY A 321 -7.42 18.12 -9.16
CA GLY A 321 -7.41 17.40 -10.44
C GLY A 321 -7.81 15.92 -10.31
N LEU A 322 -8.54 15.55 -9.25
CA LEU A 322 -9.06 14.21 -9.05
C LEU A 322 -10.06 13.81 -10.15
N ALA A 323 -10.19 12.52 -10.41
CA ALA A 323 -11.25 12.00 -11.28
C ALA A 323 -12.63 12.22 -10.64
N ALA A 324 -13.64 12.45 -11.46
CA ALA A 324 -15.03 12.34 -11.03
C ALA A 324 -15.45 10.87 -11.08
N ALA A 325 -15.87 10.33 -9.94
CA ALA A 325 -16.34 8.96 -9.82
C ALA A 325 -17.88 8.89 -9.64
N ASP A 326 -18.50 9.92 -9.06
CA ASP A 326 -19.95 10.00 -8.95
C ASP A 326 -20.65 10.29 -10.28
N LEU A 327 -21.90 9.80 -10.42
CA LEU A 327 -22.83 10.17 -11.51
C LEU A 327 -23.03 11.70 -11.65
N GLY A 328 -22.77 12.47 -10.59
CA GLY A 328 -22.86 13.93 -10.58
C GLY A 328 -21.65 14.67 -11.18
N GLY A 329 -20.64 13.96 -11.68
CA GLY A 329 -19.41 14.56 -12.21
C GLY A 329 -18.50 15.13 -11.11
N LYS A 330 -18.62 14.63 -9.89
CA LYS A 330 -17.83 15.00 -8.72
C LYS A 330 -17.39 13.73 -7.97
N SER A 331 -16.76 13.91 -6.81
CA SER A 331 -16.38 12.85 -5.89
C SER A 331 -16.54 13.35 -4.46
N ASP A 332 -16.59 12.43 -3.52
CA ASP A 332 -16.53 12.58 -2.06
C ASP A 332 -15.16 12.08 -1.53
N PRO A 333 -14.04 12.77 -1.83
CA PRO A 333 -12.70 12.24 -1.57
C PRO A 333 -12.27 12.29 -0.10
N PHE A 334 -11.54 11.25 0.32
CA PHE A 334 -10.78 11.19 1.57
C PHE A 334 -9.39 10.58 1.36
N VAL A 335 -8.45 10.86 2.27
CA VAL A 335 -7.07 10.38 2.22
C VAL A 335 -6.83 9.34 3.30
N VAL A 336 -6.21 8.24 2.91
CA VAL A 336 -5.71 7.19 3.78
C VAL A 336 -4.18 7.22 3.78
N LEU A 337 -3.60 7.31 4.97
CA LEU A 337 -2.17 7.28 5.23
C LEU A 337 -1.80 5.96 5.89
N GLU A 338 -0.91 5.20 5.27
CA GLU A 338 -0.40 3.95 5.82
C GLU A 338 1.11 4.01 6.06
N LEU A 339 1.54 3.60 7.24
CA LEU A 339 2.96 3.40 7.56
C LEU A 339 3.15 2.06 8.29
N GLY A 340 3.61 1.05 7.56
CA GLY A 340 3.71 -0.31 8.08
C GLY A 340 2.33 -0.89 8.38
N ASN A 341 2.05 -1.17 9.66
CA ASN A 341 0.76 -1.67 10.15
C ASN A 341 -0.15 -0.57 10.71
N ALA A 342 0.30 0.69 10.73
CA ALA A 342 -0.53 1.82 11.13
C ALA A 342 -1.27 2.38 9.91
N ARG A 343 -2.56 2.68 10.08
CA ARG A 343 -3.45 3.23 9.04
C ARG A 343 -4.31 4.33 9.65
N LEU A 344 -4.21 5.53 9.12
CA LEU A 344 -4.99 6.70 9.54
C LEU A 344 -5.73 7.27 8.33
N GLN A 345 -6.88 7.91 8.56
CA GLN A 345 -7.62 8.57 7.48
C GLN A 345 -8.13 9.96 7.85
N THR A 346 -8.27 10.82 6.83
CA THR A 346 -8.93 12.13 6.95
C THR A 346 -10.43 11.98 7.02
N GLN A 347 -11.11 13.08 7.36
CA GLN A 347 -12.52 13.24 7.06
C GLN A 347 -12.77 13.23 5.54
N THR A 348 -14.02 12.98 5.17
CA THR A 348 -14.50 13.00 3.78
C THR A 348 -14.99 14.39 3.40
N GLU A 349 -14.52 14.88 2.26
CA GLU A 349 -14.95 16.16 1.69
C GLU A 349 -15.96 15.91 0.57
N TYR A 350 -17.21 16.31 0.77
CA TYR A 350 -18.29 15.93 -0.15
C TYR A 350 -18.35 16.81 -1.42
N LYS A 351 -18.61 16.19 -2.56
CA LYS A 351 -18.93 16.80 -3.85
C LYS A 351 -17.88 17.82 -4.30
N THR A 352 -16.63 17.37 -4.36
CA THR A 352 -15.48 18.16 -4.80
C THR A 352 -14.40 17.34 -5.48
N LEU A 353 -13.77 17.92 -6.52
CA LEU A 353 -12.56 17.38 -7.17
C LEU A 353 -11.28 18.09 -6.70
N SER A 354 -11.43 19.02 -5.75
CA SER A 354 -10.34 19.79 -5.15
C SER A 354 -10.54 19.92 -3.64
N PRO A 355 -10.55 18.80 -2.91
CA PRO A 355 -10.81 18.77 -1.47
C PRO A 355 -9.72 19.47 -0.66
N GLN A 356 -10.11 19.99 0.50
CA GLN A 356 -9.20 20.57 1.48
C GLN A 356 -9.47 19.92 2.84
N TRP A 357 -8.49 19.20 3.37
CA TRP A 357 -8.63 18.50 4.64
C TRP A 357 -7.96 19.24 5.80
N ASN A 358 -6.82 19.89 5.52
CA ASN A 358 -6.02 20.62 6.51
C ASN A 358 -5.87 19.83 7.82
N LYS A 359 -5.31 18.63 7.74
CA LYS A 359 -5.19 17.71 8.89
C LYS A 359 -3.76 17.26 9.11
N ILE A 360 -3.38 17.09 10.37
CA ILE A 360 -2.06 16.64 10.81
C ILE A 360 -2.18 15.24 11.41
N PHE A 361 -1.28 14.36 10.99
CA PHE A 361 -1.15 13.02 11.52
C PHE A 361 0.26 12.79 12.04
N THR A 362 0.37 11.97 13.07
CA THR A 362 1.64 11.58 13.69
C THR A 362 1.77 10.07 13.69
N PHE A 363 2.93 9.58 13.24
CA PHE A 363 3.24 8.17 13.21
C PHE A 363 4.50 7.86 14.02
N ASN A 364 4.45 6.80 14.80
CA ASN A 364 5.63 6.22 15.42
C ASN A 364 6.39 5.39 14.37
N VAL A 365 7.59 5.83 14.01
CA VAL A 365 8.44 5.14 13.03
C VAL A 365 9.14 3.99 13.74
N LYS A 366 8.72 2.76 13.44
CA LYS A 366 9.34 1.52 13.93
C LYS A 366 10.56 1.08 13.11
N ASP A 367 10.63 1.47 11.84
CA ASP A 367 11.74 1.21 10.91
C ASP A 367 11.82 2.37 9.92
N ILE A 368 12.98 3.02 9.80
CA ILE A 368 13.19 4.18 8.91
C ILE A 368 13.15 3.78 7.43
N ASN A 369 13.29 2.49 7.13
CA ASN A 369 13.23 1.98 5.76
C ASN A 369 11.79 1.74 5.28
N ASN A 370 10.78 2.02 6.13
CA ASN A 370 9.38 1.99 5.73
C ASN A 370 9.07 3.08 4.69
N VAL A 371 7.92 2.90 4.04
CA VAL A 371 7.40 3.80 3.02
C VAL A 371 6.05 4.30 3.51
N LEU A 372 5.86 5.63 3.48
CA LEU A 372 4.56 6.24 3.69
C LEU A 372 3.74 6.07 2.41
N GLU A 373 2.64 5.33 2.49
CA GLU A 373 1.68 5.21 1.41
C GLU A 373 0.52 6.17 1.66
N VAL A 374 0.26 7.05 0.68
CA VAL A 374 -0.83 8.01 0.74
C VAL A 374 -1.78 7.68 -0.40
N THR A 375 -3.00 7.28 -0.07
CA THR A 375 -4.01 6.87 -1.05
C THR A 375 -5.23 7.77 -0.92
N VAL A 376 -5.72 8.31 -2.04
CA VAL A 376 -6.97 9.05 -2.11
C VAL A 376 -8.04 8.10 -2.62
N PHE A 377 -9.13 8.01 -1.87
CA PHE A 377 -10.31 7.23 -2.20
C PHE A 377 -11.51 8.13 -2.36
N ASP A 378 -12.51 7.64 -3.09
CA ASP A 378 -13.86 8.19 -3.14
C ASP A 378 -14.76 7.41 -2.19
N GLU A 379 -15.56 8.10 -1.40
CA GLU A 379 -16.51 7.48 -0.50
C GLU A 379 -17.92 7.43 -1.08
N ASP A 380 -18.31 6.25 -1.54
CA ASP A 380 -19.67 5.98 -1.99
C ASP A 380 -20.52 5.41 -0.86
N ARG A 381 -21.67 6.02 -0.59
CA ARG A 381 -22.58 5.57 0.49
C ARG A 381 -23.12 4.15 0.32
N ASP A 382 -23.28 3.70 -0.93
CA ASP A 382 -23.92 2.43 -1.28
C ASP A 382 -22.98 1.46 -2.01
N HIS A 383 -21.72 1.86 -2.24
CA HIS A 383 -20.74 1.10 -3.01
C HIS A 383 -19.40 0.97 -2.29
N LYS A 384 -18.56 0.07 -2.79
CA LYS A 384 -17.20 -0.10 -2.30
C LYS A 384 -16.39 1.14 -2.68
N VAL A 385 -15.69 1.73 -1.72
CA VAL A 385 -14.80 2.89 -1.92
C VAL A 385 -13.99 2.79 -3.21
N GLU A 386 -14.07 3.82 -4.05
CA GLU A 386 -13.38 3.86 -5.34
C GLU A 386 -11.97 4.43 -5.20
N PHE A 387 -11.01 3.92 -5.96
CA PHE A 387 -9.63 4.38 -5.93
C PHE A 387 -9.43 5.60 -6.84
N LEU A 388 -9.01 6.74 -6.26
CA LEU A 388 -8.74 7.97 -7.02
C LEU A 388 -7.26 8.20 -7.30
N GLY A 389 -6.35 7.66 -6.48
CA GLY A 389 -4.92 7.72 -6.74
C GLY A 389 -4.04 7.42 -5.53
N LYS A 390 -2.77 7.10 -5.76
CA LYS A 390 -1.80 6.74 -4.71
C LYS A 390 -0.42 7.33 -4.92
N VAL A 391 0.28 7.62 -3.84
CA VAL A 391 1.71 7.93 -3.85
C VAL A 391 2.43 7.17 -2.74
N ALA A 392 3.65 6.73 -3.03
CA ALA A 392 4.51 6.00 -2.11
C ALA A 392 5.79 6.81 -1.87
N ILE A 393 6.03 7.22 -0.61
CA ILE A 393 7.11 8.13 -0.22
C ILE A 393 8.02 7.43 0.80
N PRO A 394 9.23 7.00 0.40
CA PRO A 394 10.20 6.42 1.33
C PRO A 394 10.62 7.45 2.38
N LEU A 395 10.66 7.07 3.66
CA LEU A 395 10.97 8.03 4.74
C LEU A 395 12.36 8.67 4.59
N LEU A 396 13.35 7.90 4.13
CA LEU A 396 14.70 8.39 3.87
C LEU A 396 14.81 9.41 2.72
N ARG A 397 13.76 9.57 1.90
CA ARG A 397 13.69 10.56 0.81
C ARG A 397 12.91 11.82 1.22
N ILE A 398 12.37 11.87 2.42
CA ILE A 398 11.61 13.02 2.91
C ILE A 398 12.54 14.21 3.14
N ARG A 399 12.09 15.39 2.69
CA ARG A 399 12.70 16.68 2.98
C ARG A 399 11.84 17.36 4.03
N ASN A 400 12.40 17.54 5.22
CA ASN A 400 11.64 18.02 6.38
C ASN A 400 11.17 19.46 6.18
N GLY A 401 9.89 19.72 6.48
CA GLY A 401 9.30 21.07 6.48
C GLY A 401 9.02 21.67 5.09
N GLU A 402 9.25 20.92 4.01
CA GLU A 402 8.97 21.37 2.66
C GLU A 402 7.51 21.05 2.28
N ARG A 403 6.72 22.08 1.96
CA ARG A 403 5.38 21.93 1.37
C ARG A 403 5.53 21.59 -0.10
N ARG A 404 5.08 20.40 -0.51
CA ARG A 404 5.29 19.92 -1.89
C ARG A 404 4.06 19.22 -2.45
N TRP A 405 3.81 19.46 -3.73
CA TRP A 405 2.84 18.70 -4.53
C TRP A 405 3.40 17.33 -4.93
N TYR A 406 2.63 16.29 -4.66
CA TYR A 406 2.90 14.92 -5.07
C TYR A 406 1.89 14.49 -6.11
N ALA A 407 2.36 14.08 -7.29
CA ALA A 407 1.49 13.51 -8.32
C ALA A 407 0.96 12.15 -7.90
N LEU A 408 -0.36 11.98 -8.01
CA LEU A 408 -1.04 10.73 -7.71
C LEU A 408 -0.91 9.76 -8.89
N LYS A 409 -0.59 8.52 -8.57
CA LYS A 409 -0.40 7.42 -9.51
C LYS A 409 -1.55 6.43 -9.46
N ASP A 410 -1.62 5.60 -10.48
CA ASP A 410 -2.53 4.46 -10.55
C ASP A 410 -2.27 3.44 -9.43
N LYS A 411 -3.12 2.41 -9.33
CA LYS A 411 -3.03 1.38 -8.30
C LYS A 411 -1.71 0.60 -8.37
N LYS A 412 -1.09 0.47 -9.56
CA LYS A 412 0.20 -0.20 -9.77
C LYS A 412 1.40 0.74 -9.55
N LEU A 413 1.19 2.02 -9.25
CA LEU A 413 2.22 3.05 -9.04
C LEU A 413 3.17 3.24 -10.24
N ARG A 414 2.71 2.95 -11.47
CA ARG A 414 3.49 3.05 -12.70
C ARG A 414 3.09 4.25 -13.54
N SER A 415 1.80 4.48 -13.70
CA SER A 415 1.23 5.56 -14.51
C SER A 415 0.54 6.60 -13.64
N ARG A 416 0.18 7.74 -14.23
CA ARG A 416 -0.59 8.78 -13.53
C ARG A 416 -2.01 8.28 -13.28
N ALA A 417 -2.58 8.62 -12.12
CA ALA A 417 -3.97 8.27 -11.83
C ALA A 417 -4.96 8.95 -12.80
N LYS A 418 -6.18 8.41 -12.88
CA LYS A 418 -7.27 8.98 -13.67
C LYS A 418 -7.61 10.39 -13.15
N GLY A 419 -8.01 11.29 -14.05
CA GLY A 419 -8.37 12.68 -13.73
C GLY A 419 -7.52 13.71 -14.44
N ASN A 420 -7.76 14.99 -14.14
CA ASN A 420 -7.06 16.11 -14.78
C ASN A 420 -5.75 16.45 -14.04
N GLY A 421 -4.79 15.53 -14.10
CA GLY A 421 -3.48 15.70 -13.47
C GLY A 421 -3.50 15.63 -11.93
N PRO A 422 -4.06 14.56 -11.35
CA PRO A 422 -4.33 14.46 -9.91
C PRO A 422 -3.06 14.59 -9.07
N GLN A 423 -3.10 15.49 -8.08
CA GLN A 423 -1.98 15.83 -7.21
C GLN A 423 -2.47 16.12 -5.78
N ILE A 424 -1.62 15.85 -4.78
CA ILE A 424 -1.88 16.10 -3.36
C ILE A 424 -0.76 16.95 -2.74
N LEU A 425 -1.12 17.95 -1.95
CA LEU A 425 -0.18 18.85 -1.26
C LEU A 425 0.08 18.34 0.16
N LEU A 426 1.34 18.02 0.44
CA LEU A 426 1.78 17.47 1.73
C LEU A 426 2.99 18.26 2.28
N GLU A 427 3.10 18.33 3.61
CA GLU A 427 4.32 18.71 4.32
C GLU A 427 4.69 17.58 5.27
N LEU A 428 5.92 17.10 5.17
CA LEU A 428 6.39 15.92 5.89
C LEU A 428 7.57 16.32 6.78
N ASN A 429 7.61 15.77 8.00
CA ASN A 429 8.75 15.95 8.91
C ASN A 429 9.07 14.64 9.60
N VAL A 430 10.29 14.11 9.41
CA VAL A 430 10.77 12.89 10.07
C VAL A 430 11.92 13.23 11.01
N VAL A 431 11.75 12.88 12.28
CA VAL A 431 12.80 12.93 13.31
C VAL A 431 13.12 11.50 13.73
N TRP A 432 14.39 11.10 13.69
CA TRP A 432 14.77 9.71 13.97
C TRP A 432 16.19 9.61 14.51
N ASN A 433 16.47 8.51 15.20
CA ASN A 433 17.79 8.21 15.74
C ASN A 433 18.54 7.24 14.81
N PRO A 434 19.70 7.65 14.23
CA PRO A 434 20.46 6.80 13.31
C PRO A 434 21.00 5.50 13.90
N ILE A 435 21.40 5.50 15.17
CA ILE A 435 21.95 4.31 15.81
C ILE A 435 20.82 3.30 16.10
N ARG A 436 19.68 3.76 16.61
CA ARG A 436 18.49 2.91 16.81
C ARG A 436 18.02 2.31 15.48
N ALA A 437 17.98 3.13 14.42
CA ALA A 437 17.62 2.67 13.09
C ALA A 437 18.59 1.62 12.53
N CYS A 438 19.90 1.80 12.75
CA CYS A 438 20.91 0.81 12.35
C CYS A 438 20.66 -0.53 13.04
N ILE A 439 20.52 -0.53 14.37
CA ILE A 439 20.22 -1.75 15.15
C ILE A 439 18.90 -2.38 14.70
N ARG A 440 17.86 -1.57 14.45
CA ARG A 440 16.56 -2.04 13.97
C ARG A 440 16.64 -2.72 12.62
N THR A 441 17.51 -2.24 11.74
CA THR A 441 17.70 -2.76 10.37
C THR A 441 18.31 -4.18 10.36
N LEU A 442 19.05 -4.55 11.41
CA LEU A 442 19.65 -5.89 11.56
C LEU A 442 18.74 -6.92 12.23
N ASN A 443 17.62 -6.46 12.80
CA ASN A 443 16.58 -7.31 13.39
C ASN A 443 15.58 -7.78 12.33
N PRO A 444 14.71 -8.77 12.58
CA PRO A 444 13.67 -9.15 11.62
C PRO A 444 12.74 -7.99 11.26
N LYS A 445 12.39 -7.89 9.96
CA LYS A 445 11.41 -6.91 9.47
C LYS A 445 10.03 -7.25 10.03
N GLU A 446 9.26 -6.22 10.42
CA GLU A 446 7.87 -6.45 10.87
C GLU A 446 7.03 -6.84 9.65
N GLU A 447 6.27 -7.93 9.77
CA GLU A 447 5.36 -8.35 8.70
C GLU A 447 4.22 -7.33 8.59
N LYS A 448 4.01 -6.76 7.39
CA LYS A 448 2.80 -5.99 7.10
C LYS A 448 1.64 -7.00 7.08
N TYR A 449 0.68 -6.89 7.99
CA TYR A 449 -0.42 -7.86 8.06
C TYR A 449 -1.26 -7.83 6.79
N MET A 450 -1.69 -6.63 6.38
CA MET A 450 -2.49 -6.47 5.17
C MET A 450 -1.60 -6.50 3.91
N GLN A 451 -1.40 -7.70 3.35
CA GLN A 451 -0.75 -7.91 2.06
C GLN A 451 -1.70 -8.67 1.14
N THR A 452 -1.90 -8.17 -0.07
CA THR A 452 -2.65 -8.91 -1.10
C THR A 452 -1.78 -10.05 -1.59
N GLU A 453 -2.21 -11.29 -1.38
CA GLU A 453 -1.52 -12.44 -1.96
C GLU A 453 -1.50 -12.34 -3.48
N VAL A 454 -0.31 -12.41 -4.06
CA VAL A 454 -0.14 -12.35 -5.51
C VAL A 454 -0.55 -13.70 -6.08
N LYS A 455 -1.74 -13.77 -6.69
CA LYS A 455 -2.17 -14.92 -7.50
C LYS A 455 -1.15 -15.17 -8.63
N PHE A 456 -1.06 -16.42 -9.10
CA PHE A 456 -0.24 -16.72 -10.28
C PHE A 456 -0.71 -15.88 -11.46
N LYS A 457 0.23 -15.17 -12.10
CA LYS A 457 -0.02 -14.38 -13.30
C LYS A 457 1.14 -14.61 -14.24
N ARG A 458 0.86 -15.15 -15.44
CA ARG A 458 1.88 -15.46 -16.45
C ARG A 458 2.82 -14.29 -16.72
N GLN A 459 2.28 -13.08 -16.85
CA GLN A 459 3.07 -11.87 -17.10
C GLN A 459 4.05 -11.56 -15.95
N VAL A 460 3.62 -11.71 -14.69
CA VAL A 460 4.47 -11.51 -13.50
C VAL A 460 5.59 -12.56 -13.46
N PHE A 461 5.26 -13.81 -13.77
CA PHE A 461 6.25 -14.88 -13.88
C PHE A 461 7.31 -14.57 -14.95
N VAL A 462 6.88 -14.24 -16.18
CA VAL A 462 7.79 -13.89 -17.29
C VAL A 462 8.67 -12.69 -16.92
N LYS A 463 8.08 -11.64 -16.33
CA LYS A 463 8.83 -10.47 -15.84
C LYS A 463 9.90 -10.87 -14.81
N ASN A 464 9.56 -11.71 -13.84
CA ASN A 464 10.50 -12.18 -12.81
C ASN A 464 11.63 -13.04 -13.41
N VAL A 465 11.34 -13.86 -14.43
CA VAL A 465 12.35 -14.63 -15.17
C VAL A 465 13.28 -13.70 -15.95
N LEU A 466 12.75 -12.67 -16.61
CA LEU A 466 13.55 -11.67 -17.32
C LEU A 466 14.47 -10.89 -16.38
N ARG A 467 13.99 -10.49 -15.20
CA ARG A 467 14.82 -9.90 -14.13
C ARG A 467 15.98 -10.82 -13.75
N LEU A 468 15.71 -12.11 -13.59
CA LEU A 468 16.74 -13.09 -13.24
C LEU A 468 17.74 -13.34 -14.39
N LYS A 469 17.28 -13.33 -15.65
CA LYS A 469 18.13 -13.54 -16.84
C LYS A 469 19.32 -12.58 -16.86
N VAL A 470 19.12 -11.34 -16.44
CA VAL A 470 20.19 -10.32 -16.34
C VAL A 470 21.36 -10.82 -15.50
N PHE A 471 21.06 -11.32 -14.31
CA PHE A 471 22.08 -11.80 -13.39
C PHE A 471 22.72 -13.09 -13.91
N VAL A 472 21.94 -13.98 -14.49
CA VAL A 472 22.47 -15.21 -15.12
C VAL A 472 23.45 -14.89 -16.24
N LEU A 473 23.13 -13.90 -17.10
CA LEU A 473 24.03 -13.44 -18.15
C LEU A 473 25.29 -12.80 -17.58
N TYR A 474 25.17 -11.97 -16.55
CA TYR A 474 26.33 -11.39 -15.86
C TYR A 474 27.26 -12.48 -15.28
N PHE A 475 26.72 -13.49 -14.60
CA PHE A 475 27.52 -14.61 -14.09
C PHE A 475 28.12 -15.46 -15.22
N TYR A 476 27.41 -15.62 -16.33
CA TYR A 476 27.94 -16.28 -17.52
C TYR A 476 29.14 -15.53 -18.11
N GLU A 477 29.08 -14.20 -18.20
CA GLU A 477 30.19 -13.35 -18.66
C GLU A 477 31.40 -13.45 -17.73
N VAL A 478 31.18 -13.37 -16.41
CA VAL A 478 32.24 -13.57 -15.41
C VAL A 478 32.85 -14.96 -15.54
N GLY A 479 32.03 -16.00 -15.67
CA GLY A 479 32.47 -17.37 -15.88
C GLY A 479 33.28 -17.55 -17.17
N LYS A 480 32.90 -16.86 -18.25
CA LYS A 480 33.64 -16.82 -19.51
C LYS A 480 35.01 -16.18 -19.32
N VAL A 481 35.12 -15.08 -18.57
CA VAL A 481 36.43 -14.46 -18.26
C VAL A 481 37.34 -15.45 -17.54
N PHE A 482 36.84 -16.20 -16.55
CA PHE A 482 37.62 -17.24 -15.87
C PHE A 482 38.03 -18.38 -16.82
N GLN A 483 37.10 -18.85 -17.66
CA GLN A 483 37.39 -19.91 -18.63
C GLN A 483 38.47 -19.48 -19.63
N ASN A 484 38.35 -18.26 -20.17
CA ASN A 484 39.34 -17.67 -21.08
C ASN A 484 40.71 -17.53 -20.41
N CYS A 485 40.75 -17.21 -19.10
CA CYS A 485 41.98 -17.20 -18.33
C CYS A 485 42.61 -18.60 -18.23
N PHE A 486 41.82 -19.64 -17.96
CA PHE A 486 42.31 -21.02 -17.83
C PHE A 486 42.71 -21.67 -19.17
N GLU A 487 42.05 -21.30 -20.26
CA GLU A 487 42.36 -21.79 -21.61
C GLU A 487 43.48 -21.02 -22.30
N TRP A 488 44.01 -19.97 -21.66
CA TRP A 488 45.10 -19.13 -22.20
C TRP A 488 44.76 -18.45 -23.54
N GLU A 489 43.47 -18.17 -23.79
CA GLU A 489 43.04 -17.45 -25.00
C GLU A 489 43.74 -16.07 -25.10
N SER A 490 43.91 -15.39 -23.96
CA SER A 490 44.66 -14.14 -23.83
C SER A 490 45.90 -14.35 -22.95
N LYS A 491 47.07 -14.50 -23.58
CA LYS A 491 48.32 -14.83 -22.89
C LYS A 491 48.66 -13.87 -21.74
N ILE A 492 48.44 -12.57 -21.93
CA ILE A 492 48.77 -11.52 -20.95
C ILE A 492 47.81 -11.59 -19.76
N GLN A 493 46.50 -11.70 -20.02
CA GLN A 493 45.48 -11.74 -18.97
C GLN A 493 45.58 -13.04 -18.15
N SER A 494 45.80 -14.18 -18.80
CA SER A 494 46.01 -15.47 -18.14
C SER A 494 47.27 -15.49 -17.27
N PHE A 495 48.38 -14.93 -17.77
CA PHE A 495 49.61 -14.81 -16.98
C PHE A 495 49.41 -13.90 -15.76
N ALA A 496 48.78 -12.74 -15.94
CA ALA A 496 48.48 -11.82 -14.84
C ALA A 496 47.53 -12.45 -13.81
N ALA A 497 46.49 -13.16 -14.27
CA ALA A 497 45.57 -13.89 -13.40
C ALA A 497 46.27 -15.02 -12.62
N LEU A 498 47.20 -15.75 -13.26
CA LEU A 498 48.01 -16.78 -12.58
C LEU A 498 48.92 -16.15 -11.51
N LEU A 499 49.60 -15.06 -11.83
CA LEU A 499 50.45 -14.35 -10.87
C LEU A 499 49.63 -13.86 -9.67
N LEU A 500 48.47 -13.23 -9.94
CA LEU A 500 47.54 -12.78 -8.90
C LEU A 500 47.05 -13.95 -8.05
N TRP A 501 46.70 -15.08 -8.66
CA TRP A 501 46.29 -16.29 -7.94
C TRP A 501 47.39 -16.83 -7.02
N LEU A 502 48.64 -16.91 -7.50
CA LEU A 502 49.77 -17.37 -6.70
C LEU A 502 50.05 -16.45 -5.50
N VAL A 503 50.03 -15.13 -5.72
CA VAL A 503 50.18 -14.12 -4.65
C VAL A 503 49.05 -14.25 -3.65
N LEU A 504 47.81 -14.37 -4.13
CA LEU A 504 46.64 -14.55 -3.27
C LEU A 504 46.80 -15.83 -2.45
N CYS A 505 47.06 -17.00 -3.05
CA CYS A 505 47.23 -18.24 -2.29
C CYS A 505 48.33 -18.18 -1.22
N TYR A 506 49.41 -17.44 -1.46
CA TYR A 506 50.50 -17.32 -0.50
C TYR A 506 50.17 -16.38 0.66
N TYR A 507 49.54 -15.23 0.40
CA TYR A 507 49.27 -14.18 1.40
C TYR A 507 47.82 -14.16 1.92
N PHE A 508 46.94 -15.04 1.44
CA PHE A 508 45.53 -14.97 1.77
C PHE A 508 45.26 -15.26 3.24
N GLU A 509 44.77 -14.24 3.94
CA GLU A 509 44.25 -14.31 5.29
C GLU A 509 42.75 -14.02 5.32
N MET A 510 42.05 -14.51 6.33
CA MET A 510 40.58 -14.47 6.38
C MET A 510 40.00 -13.04 6.45
N TRP A 511 40.74 -12.07 7.01
CA TRP A 511 40.32 -10.66 7.06
C TRP A 511 40.32 -9.98 5.68
N MET A 512 41.00 -10.56 4.68
CA MET A 512 41.01 -10.05 3.32
C MET A 512 39.66 -10.27 2.60
N LEU A 513 38.81 -11.18 3.08
CA LEU A 513 37.48 -11.42 2.51
C LEU A 513 36.55 -10.19 2.67
N PRO A 514 36.34 -9.64 3.89
CA PRO A 514 35.62 -8.37 4.04
C PRO A 514 36.26 -7.21 3.27
N VAL A 515 37.59 -7.14 3.21
CA VAL A 515 38.32 -6.11 2.44
C VAL A 515 38.03 -6.22 0.95
N GLY A 516 37.98 -7.43 0.39
CA GLY A 516 37.53 -7.65 -0.99
C GLY A 516 36.12 -7.10 -1.23
N GLY A 517 35.20 -7.29 -0.28
CA GLY A 517 33.87 -6.67 -0.31
C GLY A 517 33.93 -5.14 -0.31
N LEU A 518 34.78 -4.54 0.53
CA LEU A 518 34.99 -3.08 0.57
C LEU A 518 35.57 -2.53 -0.73
N LEU A 519 36.45 -3.28 -1.40
CA LEU A 519 36.98 -2.88 -2.72
C LEU A 519 35.88 -2.85 -3.80
N LEU A 520 34.85 -3.71 -3.71
CA LEU A 520 33.69 -3.62 -4.60
C LEU A 520 32.90 -2.33 -4.38
N PHE A 521 32.68 -1.94 -3.11
CA PHE A 521 32.07 -0.65 -2.78
C PHE A 521 32.92 0.52 -3.27
N LEU A 522 34.24 0.46 -3.07
CA LEU A 522 35.17 1.50 -3.52
C LEU A 522 35.14 1.64 -5.04
N LYS A 523 35.19 0.53 -5.78
CA LYS A 523 35.05 0.53 -7.24
C LYS A 523 33.76 1.24 -7.66
N GLN A 524 32.63 0.86 -7.06
CA GLN A 524 31.34 1.43 -7.45
C GLN A 524 31.20 2.90 -7.03
N TYR A 525 31.78 3.29 -5.89
CA TYR A 525 31.87 4.68 -5.45
C TYR A 525 32.66 5.53 -6.44
N VAL A 526 33.84 5.06 -6.88
CA VAL A 526 34.68 5.74 -7.89
C VAL A 526 33.95 5.83 -9.23
N VAL A 527 33.32 4.75 -9.69
CA VAL A 527 32.52 4.75 -10.92
C VAL A 527 31.41 5.80 -10.84
N ARG A 528 30.68 5.89 -9.72
CA ARG A 528 29.64 6.89 -9.52
C ARG A 528 30.19 8.32 -9.48
N ALA A 529 31.37 8.51 -8.89
CA ALA A 529 32.02 9.82 -8.82
C ALA A 529 32.52 10.29 -10.20
N LEU A 530 32.98 9.38 -11.05
CA LEU A 530 33.55 9.70 -12.37
C LEU A 530 32.51 9.71 -13.51
N ALA A 531 31.60 8.73 -13.55
CA ALA A 531 30.63 8.54 -14.63
C ALA A 531 29.23 9.10 -14.32
N GLY A 532 29.02 9.67 -13.13
CA GLY A 532 27.72 10.11 -12.65
C GLY A 532 26.80 8.94 -12.25
N PRO A 533 25.52 9.21 -11.97
CA PRO A 533 24.56 8.15 -11.64
C PRO A 533 24.38 7.23 -12.85
N THR A 534 24.78 5.97 -12.73
CA THR A 534 24.52 4.96 -13.77
C THR A 534 23.01 4.83 -13.96
N ALA A 535 22.52 5.16 -15.15
CA ALA A 535 21.14 4.86 -15.53
C ALA A 535 20.90 3.35 -15.37
N VAL A 536 19.76 2.98 -14.78
CA VAL A 536 19.36 1.59 -14.63
C VAL A 536 19.14 1.04 -16.06
N PRO A 537 19.85 -0.01 -16.51
CA PRO A 537 19.84 -0.44 -17.93
C PRO A 537 18.50 -0.96 -18.49
N TRP A 538 17.39 -0.88 -17.75
CA TRP A 538 16.16 -1.60 -18.04
C TRP A 538 14.98 -0.70 -18.47
N ASP A 539 15.23 0.58 -18.74
CA ASP A 539 14.19 1.49 -19.25
C ASP A 539 13.61 1.02 -20.62
N GLU A 540 14.25 0.07 -21.34
CA GLU A 540 13.75 -0.43 -22.63
C GLU A 540 12.88 -1.71 -22.56
N VAL A 541 12.82 -2.43 -21.43
CA VAL A 541 12.06 -3.71 -21.34
C VAL A 541 10.72 -3.55 -20.62
N ALA A 542 10.39 -2.34 -20.17
CA ALA A 542 9.14 -2.06 -19.45
C ALA A 542 7.94 -1.72 -20.35
N ASP A 543 8.17 -1.48 -21.66
CA ASP A 543 7.15 -1.01 -22.61
C ASP A 543 6.44 -2.13 -23.41
N SER A 544 6.51 -3.39 -22.97
CA SER A 544 5.53 -4.38 -23.43
C SER A 544 4.28 -4.28 -22.57
N ASP A 545 3.48 -3.24 -22.78
CA ASP A 545 2.06 -3.22 -22.44
C ASP A 545 1.39 -4.34 -23.24
N MET A 546 1.45 -5.56 -22.69
CA MET A 546 0.57 -6.65 -23.10
C MET A 546 -0.72 -6.40 -22.34
N ASP A 547 -1.72 -5.87 -23.06
CA ASP A 547 -3.04 -5.51 -22.57
C ASP A 547 -3.52 -6.47 -21.46
N ASP A 548 -3.80 -5.90 -20.28
CA ASP A 548 -4.54 -6.57 -19.23
C ASP A 548 -5.99 -6.71 -19.74
N GLU A 549 -6.32 -7.77 -20.49
CA GLU A 549 -7.70 -8.21 -20.56
C GLU A 549 -8.07 -8.69 -19.15
N ASP A 550 -8.91 -7.90 -18.47
CA ASP A 550 -9.55 -8.26 -17.22
C ASP A 550 -10.39 -9.54 -17.45
N ASP A 551 -9.76 -10.70 -17.22
CA ASP A 551 -10.45 -11.98 -17.14
C ASP A 551 -11.31 -11.98 -15.86
N ASP A 552 -12.52 -11.43 -15.98
CA ASP A 552 -13.60 -11.69 -15.05
C ASP A 552 -13.92 -13.19 -15.08
N ASP A 553 -13.59 -13.84 -13.97
CA ASP A 553 -13.75 -15.26 -13.68
C ASP A 553 -15.16 -15.78 -14.06
N LYS A 554 -15.29 -16.43 -15.22
CA LYS A 554 -16.35 -17.42 -15.48
C LYS A 554 -15.79 -18.81 -15.26
N GLU A 555 -15.65 -19.21 -13.99
CA GLU A 555 -15.43 -20.61 -13.64
C GLU A 555 -16.65 -21.44 -14.11
N LYS A 556 -16.48 -22.18 -15.21
CA LYS A 556 -17.38 -23.29 -15.54
C LYS A 556 -17.05 -24.46 -14.63
N GLU A 557 -18.09 -25.02 -14.02
CA GLU A 557 -18.03 -26.21 -13.19
C GLU A 557 -17.47 -27.41 -13.99
N GLU A 558 -16.19 -27.71 -13.82
CA GLU A 558 -15.61 -28.99 -14.20
C GLU A 558 -15.24 -29.82 -12.97
N LYS A 559 -15.34 -31.14 -13.15
CA LYS A 559 -15.50 -32.20 -12.14
C LYS A 559 -14.53 -32.07 -10.95
N LYS A 560 -15.07 -32.23 -9.73
CA LYS A 560 -14.42 -32.03 -8.41
C LYS A 560 -13.00 -32.59 -8.25
N SER A 561 -12.67 -33.72 -8.89
CA SER A 561 -11.33 -34.34 -8.78
C SER A 561 -10.25 -33.71 -9.69
N LEU A 562 -10.64 -33.12 -10.81
CA LEU A 562 -9.70 -32.40 -11.69
C LEU A 562 -9.44 -30.97 -11.16
N LYS A 563 -10.44 -30.35 -10.53
CA LYS A 563 -10.31 -29.04 -9.88
C LYS A 563 -9.24 -29.06 -8.78
N GLU A 564 -9.24 -30.09 -7.92
CA GLU A 564 -8.23 -30.26 -6.86
C GLU A 564 -6.81 -30.43 -7.44
N ARG A 565 -6.67 -31.22 -8.52
CA ARG A 565 -5.37 -31.38 -9.21
C ARG A 565 -4.89 -30.10 -9.88
N LEU A 566 -5.80 -29.35 -10.50
CA LEU A 566 -5.51 -28.07 -11.14
C LEU A 566 -5.11 -27.02 -10.09
N GLN A 567 -5.84 -26.96 -8.97
CA GLN A 567 -5.55 -26.06 -7.87
C GLN A 567 -4.19 -26.38 -7.24
N ALA A 568 -3.85 -27.66 -7.04
CA ALA A 568 -2.53 -28.06 -6.56
C ALA A 568 -1.41 -27.62 -7.52
N ILE A 569 -1.61 -27.72 -8.84
CA ILE A 569 -0.65 -27.21 -9.84
C ILE A 569 -0.56 -25.68 -9.77
N GLN A 570 -1.68 -24.99 -9.58
CA GLN A 570 -1.71 -23.53 -9.45
C GLN A 570 -0.96 -23.06 -8.20
N GLU A 571 -1.12 -23.75 -7.06
CA GLU A 571 -0.40 -23.45 -5.82
C GLU A 571 1.12 -23.67 -5.97
N VAL A 572 1.52 -24.78 -6.60
CA VAL A 572 2.94 -25.05 -6.87
C VAL A 572 3.53 -24.01 -7.81
N THR A 573 2.85 -23.67 -8.91
CA THR A 573 3.34 -22.66 -9.87
C THR A 573 3.37 -21.27 -9.27
N GLN A 574 2.41 -20.90 -8.42
CA GLN A 574 2.44 -19.68 -7.61
C GLN A 574 3.64 -19.68 -6.64
N GLY A 575 3.91 -20.81 -5.99
CA GLY A 575 5.09 -21.00 -5.15
C GLY A 575 6.40 -20.76 -5.91
N VAL A 576 6.52 -21.31 -7.13
CA VAL A 576 7.68 -21.09 -8.01
C VAL A 576 7.79 -19.62 -8.46
N GLN A 577 6.69 -19.00 -8.88
CA GLN A 577 6.64 -17.58 -9.24
C GLN A 577 7.13 -16.69 -8.10
N ASN A 578 6.66 -16.95 -6.88
CA ASN A 578 7.03 -16.21 -5.68
C ASN A 578 8.50 -16.47 -5.28
N ALA A 579 9.00 -17.70 -5.45
CA ALA A 579 10.40 -18.03 -5.18
C ALA A 579 11.35 -17.33 -6.16
N ILE A 580 11.06 -17.37 -7.47
CA ILE A 580 11.83 -16.66 -8.49
C ILE A 580 11.79 -15.15 -8.22
N GLY A 581 10.62 -14.60 -7.88
CA GLY A 581 10.47 -13.21 -7.48
C GLY A 581 11.36 -12.83 -6.30
N LYS A 582 11.35 -13.63 -5.22
CA LYS A 582 12.22 -13.41 -4.05
C LYS A 582 13.71 -13.47 -4.39
N ILE A 583 14.13 -14.39 -5.26
CA ILE A 583 15.53 -14.50 -5.71
C ILE A 583 15.92 -13.28 -6.55
N ALA A 584 15.08 -12.87 -7.49
CA ALA A 584 15.31 -11.68 -8.31
C ALA A 584 15.43 -10.43 -7.43
N SER A 585 14.47 -10.21 -6.51
CA SER A 585 14.51 -9.09 -5.56
C SER A 585 15.75 -9.13 -4.66
N LEU A 586 16.21 -10.31 -4.21
CA LEU A 586 17.43 -10.44 -3.41
C LEU A 586 18.68 -10.03 -4.21
N LEU A 587 18.83 -10.53 -5.44
CA LEU A 587 19.97 -10.19 -6.30
C LEU A 587 19.99 -8.69 -6.66
N GLU A 588 18.83 -8.11 -6.93
CA GLU A 588 18.67 -6.66 -7.13
C GLU A 588 19.00 -5.88 -5.87
N SER A 589 18.54 -6.32 -4.70
CA SER A 589 18.87 -5.69 -3.42
C SER A 589 20.38 -5.69 -3.16
N VAL A 590 21.06 -6.80 -3.44
CA VAL A 590 22.53 -6.89 -3.34
C VAL A 590 23.20 -5.90 -4.30
N LYS A 591 22.80 -5.89 -5.58
CA LYS A 591 23.30 -4.94 -6.59
C LYS A 591 23.06 -3.48 -6.14
N ASN A 592 21.87 -3.17 -5.64
CA ASN A 592 21.48 -1.84 -5.17
C ASN A 592 22.22 -1.42 -3.90
N THR A 593 22.66 -2.38 -3.08
CA THR A 593 23.56 -2.13 -1.95
C THR A 593 24.88 -1.54 -2.46
N PHE A 594 25.52 -2.20 -3.44
CA PHE A 594 26.80 -1.76 -4.00
C PHE A 594 26.67 -0.46 -4.79
N ASN A 595 25.55 -0.24 -5.48
CA ASN A 595 25.28 0.97 -6.26
C ASN A 595 24.96 2.22 -5.42
N PHE A 596 24.92 2.11 -4.09
CA PHE A 596 24.53 3.21 -3.21
C PHE A 596 23.14 3.77 -3.54
N THR A 597 22.19 2.91 -3.90
CA THR A 597 20.80 3.29 -4.19
C THR A 597 20.15 3.92 -2.94
N VAL A 598 20.42 3.36 -1.77
CA VAL A 598 20.08 3.93 -0.46
C VAL A 598 21.39 4.13 0.32
N PRO A 599 22.01 5.32 0.28
CA PRO A 599 23.34 5.55 0.84
C PRO A 599 23.47 5.13 2.31
N TYR A 600 22.44 5.38 3.12
CA TYR A 600 22.41 5.01 4.53
C TYR A 600 22.63 3.50 4.75
N LEU A 601 21.95 2.64 4.00
CA LEU A 601 22.08 1.18 4.12
C LEU A 601 23.43 0.68 3.59
N SER A 602 23.94 1.28 2.51
CA SER A 602 25.29 0.96 1.99
C SER A 602 26.38 1.32 3.00
N TRP A 603 26.26 2.44 3.71
CA TRP A 603 27.19 2.81 4.78
C TRP A 603 27.14 1.88 5.99
N ILE A 604 25.96 1.35 6.34
CA ILE A 604 25.84 0.28 7.34
C ILE A 604 26.60 -0.96 6.88
N ALA A 605 26.40 -1.39 5.63
CA ALA A 605 27.11 -2.55 5.07
C ALA A 605 28.64 -2.35 5.08
N ILE A 606 29.13 -1.16 4.69
CA ILE A 606 30.55 -0.80 4.76
C ILE A 606 31.06 -0.85 6.20
N SER A 607 30.31 -0.28 7.15
CA SER A 607 30.70 -0.27 8.56
C SER A 607 30.79 -1.68 9.14
N LEU A 608 29.83 -2.55 8.81
CA LEU A 608 29.84 -3.96 9.22
C LEU A 608 31.01 -4.73 8.60
N LEU A 609 31.34 -4.49 7.33
CA LEU A 609 32.50 -5.08 6.67
C LEU A 609 33.82 -4.60 7.26
N MET A 610 33.93 -3.31 7.62
CA MET A 610 35.09 -2.75 8.32
C MET A 610 35.28 -3.41 9.68
N ILE A 611 34.21 -3.50 10.49
CA ILE A 611 34.25 -4.17 11.80
C ILE A 611 34.61 -5.65 11.62
N ALA A 612 34.02 -6.34 10.65
CA ALA A 612 34.34 -7.74 10.36
C ALA A 612 35.80 -7.93 9.95
N SER A 613 36.37 -7.00 9.17
CA SER A 613 37.78 -7.02 8.79
C SER A 613 38.69 -6.90 10.02
N VAL A 614 38.43 -5.92 10.89
CA VAL A 614 39.19 -5.71 12.13
C VAL A 614 39.07 -6.91 13.07
N VAL A 615 37.86 -7.46 13.23
CA VAL A 615 37.64 -8.63 14.08
C VAL A 615 38.38 -9.86 13.55
N LEU A 616 38.34 -10.13 12.25
CA LEU A 616 39.04 -11.26 11.64
C LEU A 616 40.56 -11.08 11.63
N TYR A 617 41.05 -9.84 11.68
CA TYR A 617 42.46 -9.53 11.82
C TYR A 617 42.95 -9.77 13.26
N LEU A 618 42.18 -9.34 14.26
CA LEU A 618 42.55 -9.45 15.68
C LEU A 618 42.26 -10.83 16.28
N ILE A 619 41.19 -11.49 15.86
CA ILE A 619 40.68 -12.71 16.48
C ILE A 619 40.78 -13.87 15.48
N PRO A 620 41.58 -14.91 15.79
CA PRO A 620 41.63 -16.11 14.97
C PRO A 620 40.24 -16.76 14.79
N VAL A 621 39.92 -17.16 13.56
CA VAL A 621 38.60 -17.69 13.18
C VAL A 621 38.12 -18.84 14.07
N ARG A 622 39.03 -19.67 14.60
CA ARG A 622 38.69 -20.75 15.54
C ARG A 622 37.91 -20.27 16.77
N PHE A 623 38.25 -19.11 17.33
CA PHE A 623 37.54 -18.56 18.50
C PHE A 623 36.16 -18.04 18.12
N LEU A 624 36.03 -17.42 16.94
CA LEU A 624 34.74 -16.98 16.42
C LEU A 624 33.81 -18.18 16.16
N LEU A 625 34.32 -19.27 15.59
CA LEU A 625 33.55 -20.50 15.38
C LEU A 625 33.12 -21.15 16.69
N MET A 626 34.00 -21.20 17.70
CA MET A 626 33.65 -21.70 19.03
C MET A 626 32.57 -20.82 19.68
N MET A 627 32.72 -19.50 19.66
CA MET A 627 31.73 -18.57 20.24
C MET A 627 30.38 -18.65 19.52
N TRP A 628 30.39 -18.70 18.18
CA TRP A 628 29.18 -18.85 17.37
C TRP A 628 28.49 -20.20 17.62
N GLY A 629 29.25 -21.29 17.67
CA GLY A 629 28.75 -22.63 17.97
C GLY A 629 28.09 -22.68 19.34
N THR A 630 28.80 -22.27 20.39
CA THR A 630 28.27 -22.21 21.76
C THR A 630 27.00 -21.37 21.83
N ASN A 631 26.98 -20.17 21.24
CA ASN A 631 25.78 -19.33 21.21
C ASN A 631 24.61 -20.03 20.49
N LYS A 632 24.86 -20.70 19.37
CA LYS A 632 23.79 -21.38 18.61
C LYS A 632 23.21 -22.58 19.37
N PHE A 633 24.04 -23.37 20.04
CA PHE A 633 23.59 -24.50 20.85
C PHE A 633 22.91 -24.06 22.16
N LEU A 634 23.38 -22.98 22.81
CA LEU A 634 22.77 -22.46 24.04
C LEU A 634 21.59 -21.51 23.78
N ARG A 635 21.35 -21.06 22.55
CA ARG A 635 20.34 -20.04 22.22
C ARG A 635 18.96 -20.35 22.78
N ARG A 636 18.46 -21.58 22.58
CA ARG A 636 17.13 -22.00 23.05
C ARG A 636 17.07 -22.17 24.57
N VAL A 637 18.20 -22.47 25.21
CA VAL A 637 18.30 -22.61 26.67
C VAL A 637 18.31 -21.24 27.34
N LEU A 638 19.05 -20.29 26.78
CA LEU A 638 19.19 -18.94 27.32
C LEU A 638 18.04 -18.00 26.94
N ARG A 639 17.41 -18.21 25.77
CA ARG A 639 16.34 -17.36 25.24
C ARG A 639 15.25 -18.22 24.58
N PRO A 640 14.25 -18.68 25.35
CA PRO A 640 13.17 -19.55 24.84
C PRO A 640 12.35 -18.92 23.71
N HIS A 641 12.19 -17.59 23.73
CA HIS A 641 11.37 -16.84 22.77
C HIS A 641 12.18 -16.14 21.66
N ALA A 642 13.45 -16.52 21.45
CA ALA A 642 14.25 -15.93 20.38
C ALA A 642 13.82 -16.43 19.00
N VAL A 643 13.29 -15.53 18.18
CA VAL A 643 12.99 -15.81 16.77
C VAL A 643 14.32 -16.00 16.02
N PRO A 644 14.49 -17.07 15.23
CA PRO A 644 15.67 -17.22 14.39
C PRO A 644 15.68 -16.13 13.33
N ASN A 645 16.75 -15.34 13.29
CA ASN A 645 16.93 -14.28 12.31
C ASN A 645 18.30 -14.41 11.61
N ASN A 646 18.40 -13.83 10.42
CA ASN A 646 19.64 -13.75 9.67
C ASN A 646 19.90 -12.27 9.35
N GLU A 647 20.82 -11.67 10.08
CA GLU A 647 21.11 -10.23 10.05
C GLU A 647 21.45 -9.71 8.64
N LEU A 648 22.11 -10.53 7.81
CA LEU A 648 22.43 -10.16 6.43
C LEU A 648 21.18 -10.11 5.55
N LEU A 649 20.33 -11.14 5.64
CA LEU A 649 19.07 -11.17 4.89
C LEU A 649 18.11 -10.09 5.40
N ASP A 650 18.14 -9.83 6.70
CA ASP A 650 17.42 -8.75 7.34
C ASP A 650 17.86 -7.40 6.75
N LEU A 651 19.15 -7.09 6.69
CA LEU A 651 19.66 -5.87 6.05
C LEU A 651 19.24 -5.77 4.58
N LEU A 652 19.43 -6.84 3.81
CA LEU A 652 19.10 -6.86 2.38
C LEU A 652 17.59 -6.69 2.13
N SER A 653 16.72 -7.21 3.00
CA SER A 653 15.26 -7.08 2.87
C SER A 653 14.72 -5.65 3.06
N ARG A 654 15.56 -4.71 3.55
CA ARG A 654 15.24 -3.28 3.64
C ARG A 654 15.62 -2.51 2.38
N ILE A 655 16.52 -3.06 1.58
CA ILE A 655 16.99 -2.40 0.37
C ILE A 655 15.91 -2.60 -0.70
N PRO A 656 15.44 -1.51 -1.35
CA PRO A 656 14.42 -1.63 -2.37
C PRO A 656 14.99 -2.33 -3.61
N ASP A 657 14.21 -3.26 -4.15
CA ASP A 657 14.41 -3.85 -5.45
C ASP A 657 13.99 -2.89 -6.56
N ASP A 658 14.28 -3.25 -7.81
CA ASP A 658 14.12 -2.31 -8.93
C ASP A 658 12.63 -1.98 -9.18
N GLU A 659 11.71 -2.90 -8.87
CA GLU A 659 10.26 -2.65 -8.95
C GLU A 659 9.78 -1.64 -7.90
N MET A 660 10.22 -1.76 -6.64
CA MET A 660 9.93 -0.75 -5.63
C MET A 660 10.50 0.62 -6.01
N LEU A 661 11.71 0.68 -6.58
CA LEU A 661 12.32 1.94 -7.01
C LEU A 661 11.51 2.66 -8.09
N VAL A 662 10.92 1.93 -9.04
CA VAL A 662 10.00 2.48 -10.05
C VAL A 662 8.77 3.07 -9.36
N SER A 663 8.20 2.37 -8.38
CA SER A 663 7.04 2.86 -7.63
C SER A 663 7.33 4.18 -6.89
N PHE A 664 8.56 4.38 -6.41
CA PHE A 664 9.01 5.59 -5.70
C PHE A 664 9.46 6.72 -6.63
N ARG A 665 9.56 6.49 -7.94
CA ARG A 665 10.01 7.51 -8.90
C ARG A 665 8.93 8.61 -8.98
N PRO A 666 9.25 9.88 -8.67
CA PRO A 666 8.27 10.94 -8.78
C PRO A 666 7.89 11.15 -10.24
N ILE A 667 6.58 11.32 -10.50
CA ILE A 667 6.10 11.81 -11.78
C ILE A 667 6.13 13.34 -11.70
N ARG A 668 6.74 14.00 -12.69
CA ARG A 668 6.77 15.47 -12.75
C ARG A 668 5.35 16.02 -12.61
N THR A 669 5.17 16.96 -11.68
CA THR A 669 3.90 17.70 -11.52
C THR A 669 3.66 18.57 -12.75
N LEU A 670 2.41 19.06 -12.92
CA LEU A 670 2.13 19.97 -14.03
C LEU A 670 2.96 21.26 -13.90
N GLU A 671 3.15 21.78 -12.68
CA GLU A 671 4.00 22.94 -12.40
C GLU A 671 5.47 22.69 -12.81
N GLU A 672 6.04 21.53 -12.48
CA GLU A 672 7.42 21.17 -12.86
C GLU A 672 7.60 20.92 -14.37
N LYS A 673 6.52 20.58 -15.11
CA LYS A 673 6.58 20.44 -16.59
C LYS A 673 6.68 21.79 -17.30
N PHE A 674 6.15 22.86 -16.71
CA PHE A 674 6.12 24.20 -17.28
C PHE A 674 7.13 25.16 -16.65
N ALA A 675 7.85 24.74 -15.60
CA ALA A 675 8.98 25.49 -15.08
C ALA A 675 10.14 25.47 -16.10
N PRO A 676 10.75 26.62 -16.44
CA PRO A 676 11.93 26.64 -17.29
C PRO A 676 13.05 25.83 -16.63
N MET A 677 13.68 24.92 -17.38
CA MET A 677 14.91 24.28 -16.93
C MET A 677 15.93 25.37 -16.63
N THR A 678 16.23 25.57 -15.35
CA THR A 678 17.24 26.50 -14.85
C THR A 678 18.49 25.75 -14.48
#